data_AF-A0A2T6D2J3-F1
#
_entry.id   AF-A0A2T6D2J3-F1
#
_cell.length_a   1.000
_cell.length_b   1.000
_cell.length_c   1.000
_cell.angle_alpha   90.00
_cell.angle_beta   90.00
_cell.angle_gamma   90.00
#
_symmetry.space_group_name_H-M   'P 1'
#
loop_
_entity.id
_entity.type
_entity.pdbx_description
1 polymer ?
#
loop_
_entity_poly.entity_id
_entity_poly.type
_entity_poly.pdbx_seq_one_letter_code
_entity_poly.pdbx_strand_id
1 'polypeptide(L)'
;MDGISLIQDLAVVLLAASAAAAICRRIGLSVIVGYLFAGIVIGPYTPPFALVSDVNRIQTLSQVGLVFLMFGIGLGLSLSKLGRMGWPTLLATGLGAFFVFMLTRALGHFVGWNSAQSLFIAAMFMVSSSAVIAKVLDELNLSHDRSGQVALSITVLEDVVAVVMLTLLAARTSGGDANVGSLLTSMSAFVVLLVGVGLLMVPRLLRRLEARADPEILTITVAGVLFLLSIAAVKAGYSLALGAFLLGAIVAEIPQRAPVEKAFAGMRDLFSSVFFVSIGMLIEIKLLLEVWPWILGLGVFVLLARAMATGLALILSGSNAHEARRASLLLGPLGEFSFIIAQLGVSTAVLPKQYYPIAVGVSIFTVLLMPLLNRFADPIVGALERAEPRWLQRTLEAYHGWFTQLQNAPTSASAWALVRPRLIQIGGEVLFITGVMTFSRQILAMVVANSESFGLAPGTLVPVFWGVVAVIVLIPLFAVWRNLSAVAMILAESVGGLAPARDRLLTGFKGIALFAIGFWLHAILPTDQLGIWGWIAISLAAIVFVGIFSNRLIYWHSQWQTSMRDVLAEDPRGPKVAAAEKLREQREKDLAGWDVELRESVVPDGAPYAGQSLAQLAIPPQFGCTVLEVERNGIVITAIRPDLRLYPGDRVLLLGKEEQTAAAENFLQHARAATDQSHEFEGSVLETFVVPEGPHAGRTLAASNIGQRTGARVVGIRRGDREIVAPSGDERLDVGDSILVAGTLQEIKAFHRWLLGQAAA
;
A
#
# COMPACT_ATOMS: atom_id res chain seq x y z
N MET A 1 -7.72 -43.96 -21.64
CA MET A 1 -6.24 -43.95 -21.77
C MET A 1 -5.66 -42.55 -21.54
N ASP A 2 -6.50 -41.54 -21.31
CA ASP A 2 -6.12 -40.12 -21.20
C ASP A 2 -5.30 -39.77 -19.96
N GLY A 3 -5.43 -40.54 -18.87
CA GLY A 3 -4.63 -40.34 -17.66
C GLY A 3 -3.16 -40.71 -17.84
N ILE A 4 -2.87 -41.79 -18.59
CA ILE A 4 -1.50 -42.24 -18.84
C ILE A 4 -0.78 -41.26 -19.78
N SER A 5 -1.48 -40.77 -20.81
CA SER A 5 -0.92 -39.76 -21.73
C SER A 5 -0.66 -38.43 -21.03
N LEU A 6 -1.49 -38.02 -20.07
CA LEU A 6 -1.21 -36.81 -19.27
C LEU A 6 0.07 -36.95 -18.43
N ILE A 7 0.27 -38.10 -17.78
CA ILE A 7 1.48 -38.37 -16.99
C ILE A 7 2.72 -38.41 -17.89
N GLN A 8 2.60 -39.04 -19.06
CA GLN A 8 3.66 -39.06 -20.06
C GLN A 8 4.04 -37.64 -20.52
N ASP A 9 3.05 -36.83 -20.89
CA ASP A 9 3.29 -35.44 -21.33
C ASP A 9 3.96 -34.62 -20.23
N LEU A 10 3.49 -34.76 -18.97
CA LEU A 10 4.10 -34.09 -17.83
C LEU A 10 5.56 -34.51 -17.63
N ALA A 11 5.86 -35.81 -17.76
CA ALA A 11 7.22 -36.32 -17.66
C ALA A 11 8.13 -35.74 -18.75
N VAL A 12 7.67 -35.71 -20.01
CA VAL A 12 8.41 -35.12 -21.14
C VAL A 12 8.65 -33.63 -20.90
N VAL A 13 7.62 -32.89 -20.50
CA VAL A 13 7.70 -31.46 -20.20
C VAL A 13 8.75 -31.17 -19.12
N LEU A 14 8.74 -31.92 -18.01
CA LEU A 14 9.67 -31.70 -16.91
C LEU A 14 11.11 -32.06 -17.27
N LEU A 15 11.33 -33.15 -18.02
CA LEU A 15 12.66 -33.54 -18.48
C LEU A 15 13.23 -32.51 -19.46
N ALA A 16 12.41 -32.06 -20.42
CA ALA A 16 12.79 -31.02 -21.37
C ALA A 16 13.09 -29.69 -20.67
N ALA A 17 12.24 -29.29 -19.71
CA ALA A 17 12.46 -28.11 -18.87
C ALA A 17 13.79 -28.17 -18.11
N SER A 18 14.07 -29.30 -17.45
CA SER A 18 15.30 -29.51 -16.67
C SER A 18 16.55 -29.41 -17.55
N ALA A 19 16.53 -30.07 -18.71
CA ALA A 19 17.63 -30.02 -19.68
C ALA A 19 17.86 -28.60 -20.19
N ALA A 20 16.79 -27.91 -20.62
CA ALA A 20 16.88 -26.54 -21.12
C ALA A 20 17.34 -25.56 -20.04
N ALA A 21 16.85 -25.69 -18.81
CA ALA A 21 17.29 -24.88 -17.67
C ALA A 21 18.79 -25.07 -17.37
N ALA A 22 19.28 -26.31 -17.42
CA ALA A 22 20.70 -26.61 -17.21
C ALA A 22 21.57 -25.99 -18.31
N ILE A 23 21.12 -26.04 -19.57
CA ILE A 23 21.80 -25.41 -20.70
C ILE A 23 21.80 -23.89 -20.53
N CYS A 24 20.63 -23.27 -20.31
CA CYS A 24 20.49 -21.82 -20.16
C CYS A 24 21.34 -21.26 -19.01
N ARG A 25 21.40 -21.96 -17.86
CA ARG A 25 22.27 -21.58 -16.75
C ARG A 25 23.76 -21.58 -17.12
N ARG A 26 24.22 -22.54 -17.93
CA ARG A 26 25.62 -22.61 -18.38
C ARG A 26 26.00 -21.47 -19.33
N ILE A 27 25.07 -21.00 -20.15
CA ILE A 27 25.29 -19.92 -21.12
C ILE A 27 24.90 -18.53 -20.58
N GLY A 28 24.51 -18.42 -19.30
CA GLY A 28 24.13 -17.13 -18.71
C GLY A 28 22.79 -16.58 -19.21
N LEU A 29 21.90 -17.41 -19.78
CA LEU A 29 20.55 -16.97 -20.16
C LEU A 29 19.54 -17.16 -19.01
N SER A 30 18.41 -16.45 -19.09
CA SER A 30 17.28 -16.68 -18.17
C SER A 30 16.70 -18.08 -18.38
N VAL A 31 16.35 -18.75 -17.28
CA VAL A 31 15.77 -20.10 -17.30
C VAL A 31 14.40 -20.12 -18.00
N ILE A 32 13.62 -19.03 -17.90
CA ILE A 32 12.30 -18.89 -18.54
C ILE A 32 12.42 -18.99 -20.07
N VAL A 33 13.45 -18.39 -20.65
CA VAL A 33 13.74 -18.49 -22.10
C VAL A 33 14.02 -19.93 -22.49
N GLY A 34 14.74 -20.67 -21.64
CA GLY A 34 14.97 -22.11 -21.81
C GLY A 34 13.69 -22.92 -21.81
N TYR A 35 12.77 -22.64 -20.88
CA TYR A 35 11.46 -23.32 -20.83
C TYR A 35 10.63 -23.07 -22.09
N LEU A 36 10.55 -21.81 -22.55
CA LEU A 36 9.85 -21.48 -23.79
C LEU A 36 10.45 -22.20 -24.99
N PHE A 37 11.78 -22.20 -25.12
CA PHE A 37 12.47 -22.89 -26.20
C PHE A 37 12.25 -24.41 -26.15
N ALA A 38 12.33 -25.01 -24.96
CA ALA A 38 12.03 -26.44 -24.77
C ALA A 38 10.62 -26.76 -25.27
N GLY A 39 9.64 -25.94 -24.92
CA GLY A 39 8.26 -26.07 -25.39
C GLY A 39 8.13 -25.99 -26.91
N ILE A 40 8.78 -25.01 -27.54
CA ILE A 40 8.79 -24.89 -29.01
C ILE A 40 9.34 -26.17 -29.66
N VAL A 41 10.41 -26.75 -29.10
CA VAL A 41 11.04 -27.96 -29.63
C VAL A 41 10.15 -29.20 -29.47
N ILE A 42 9.58 -29.43 -28.28
CA ILE A 42 8.79 -30.65 -27.99
C ILE A 42 7.32 -30.56 -28.41
N GLY A 43 6.88 -29.37 -28.81
CA GLY A 43 5.47 -29.06 -29.09
C GLY A 43 4.95 -29.64 -30.40
N PRO A 44 3.62 -29.64 -30.59
CA PRO A 44 2.95 -30.25 -31.74
C PRO A 44 3.35 -29.67 -33.09
N TYR A 45 3.88 -28.45 -33.11
CA TYR A 45 4.16 -27.68 -34.32
C TYR A 45 5.59 -27.85 -34.86
N THR A 46 6.42 -28.69 -34.24
CA THR A 46 7.84 -28.89 -34.61
C THR A 46 8.16 -30.36 -34.92
N PRO A 47 7.59 -30.97 -35.98
CA PRO A 47 7.96 -32.33 -36.40
C PRO A 47 9.42 -32.40 -36.87
N PRO A 48 10.18 -33.48 -36.57
CA PRO A 48 9.78 -34.76 -35.95
C PRO A 48 9.83 -34.77 -34.41
N PHE A 49 10.14 -33.65 -33.75
CA PHE A 49 10.35 -33.56 -32.31
C PHE A 49 9.05 -33.35 -31.50
N ALA A 50 7.89 -33.44 -32.13
CA ALA A 50 6.58 -33.29 -31.50
C ALA A 50 6.25 -34.47 -30.55
N LEU A 51 6.87 -34.46 -29.37
CA LEU A 51 6.68 -35.47 -28.32
C LEU A 51 5.33 -35.32 -27.61
N VAL A 52 4.78 -34.10 -27.56
CA VAL A 52 3.46 -33.81 -27.01
C VAL A 52 2.58 -33.22 -28.11
N SER A 53 1.51 -33.94 -28.48
CA SER A 53 0.71 -33.60 -29.67
C SER A 53 -0.66 -32.98 -29.35
N ASP A 54 -1.20 -33.22 -28.15
CA ASP A 54 -2.58 -32.86 -27.82
C ASP A 54 -2.67 -31.46 -27.19
N VAL A 55 -3.22 -30.53 -27.97
CA VAL A 55 -3.38 -29.13 -27.58
C VAL A 55 -4.26 -28.97 -26.33
N ASN A 56 -5.28 -29.82 -26.12
CA ASN A 56 -6.16 -29.71 -24.95
C ASN A 56 -5.42 -30.09 -23.66
N ARG A 57 -4.55 -31.11 -23.71
CA ARG A 57 -3.71 -31.49 -22.57
C ARG A 57 -2.64 -30.44 -22.28
N ILE A 58 -2.03 -29.87 -23.33
CA ILE A 58 -1.11 -28.73 -23.20
C ILE A 58 -1.80 -27.54 -22.51
N GLN A 59 -3.02 -27.20 -22.91
CA GLN A 59 -3.80 -26.13 -22.28
C GLN A 59 -4.11 -26.44 -20.80
N THR A 60 -4.47 -27.70 -20.49
CA THR A 60 -4.71 -28.13 -19.12
C THR A 60 -3.45 -28.00 -18.25
N LEU A 61 -2.30 -28.46 -18.75
CA LEU A 61 -1.00 -28.32 -18.09
C LEU A 61 -0.64 -26.85 -17.88
N SER A 62 -0.87 -26.00 -18.88
CA SER A 62 -0.69 -24.55 -18.77
C SER A 62 -1.58 -23.95 -17.69
N GLN A 63 -2.85 -24.36 -17.57
CA GLN A 63 -3.76 -23.80 -16.56
C GLN A 63 -3.35 -24.19 -15.14
N VAL A 64 -2.95 -25.44 -14.92
CA VAL A 64 -2.43 -25.89 -13.61
C VAL A 64 -1.13 -25.15 -13.28
N GLY A 65 -0.23 -25.05 -14.26
CA GLY A 65 1.00 -24.28 -14.15
C GLY A 65 0.76 -22.82 -13.74
N LEU A 66 -0.20 -22.19 -14.41
CA LEU A 66 -0.60 -20.80 -14.17
C LEU A 66 -1.14 -20.60 -12.74
N VAL A 67 -1.92 -21.53 -12.18
CA VAL A 67 -2.42 -21.43 -10.81
C VAL A 67 -1.28 -21.32 -9.80
N PHE A 68 -0.34 -22.26 -9.84
CA PHE A 68 0.77 -22.25 -8.88
C PHE A 68 1.74 -21.10 -9.11
N LEU A 69 1.95 -20.69 -10.37
CA LEU A 69 2.74 -19.50 -10.68
C LEU A 69 2.08 -18.25 -10.07
N MET A 70 0.80 -18.01 -10.35
CA MET A 70 0.07 -16.84 -9.87
C MET A 70 -0.07 -16.82 -8.35
N PHE A 71 -0.28 -17.99 -7.74
CA PHE A 71 -0.24 -18.14 -6.29
C PHE A 71 1.13 -17.76 -5.71
N GLY A 72 2.21 -18.24 -6.32
CA GLY A 72 3.57 -17.90 -5.91
C GLY A 72 3.88 -16.41 -6.03
N ILE A 73 3.40 -15.75 -7.09
CA ILE A 73 3.51 -14.28 -7.23
C ILE A 73 2.70 -13.58 -6.14
N GLY A 74 1.46 -14.02 -5.90
CA GLY A 74 0.62 -13.49 -4.83
C GLY A 74 1.29 -13.60 -3.46
N LEU A 75 1.94 -14.73 -3.15
CA LEU A 75 2.70 -14.92 -1.91
C LEU A 75 3.86 -13.93 -1.75
N GLY A 76 4.50 -13.54 -2.86
CA GLY A 76 5.58 -12.55 -2.86
C GLY A 76 5.09 -11.11 -2.62
N LEU A 77 3.81 -10.84 -2.88
CA LEU A 77 3.19 -9.53 -2.72
C LEU A 77 2.63 -9.35 -1.32
N SER A 78 3.45 -8.81 -0.43
CA SER A 78 2.96 -8.32 0.87
C SER A 78 2.52 -6.86 0.76
N LEU A 79 1.25 -6.59 1.09
CA LEU A 79 0.66 -5.26 1.24
C LEU A 79 1.43 -4.41 2.25
N SER A 80 1.97 -5.04 3.30
CA SER A 80 2.86 -4.39 4.27
C SER A 80 4.15 -3.84 3.65
N LYS A 81 4.83 -4.59 2.78
CA LYS A 81 6.01 -4.07 2.04
C LYS A 81 5.61 -3.00 1.03
N LEU A 82 4.45 -3.15 0.35
CA LEU A 82 3.94 -2.15 -0.58
C LEU A 82 3.73 -0.79 0.11
N GLY A 83 3.21 -0.79 1.34
CA GLY A 83 3.08 0.41 2.17
C GLY A 83 4.41 1.11 2.51
N ARG A 84 5.53 0.38 2.50
CA ARG A 84 6.88 0.89 2.77
C ARG A 84 7.56 1.50 1.54
N MET A 85 7.13 1.17 0.33
CA MET A 85 7.77 1.60 -0.93
C MET A 85 7.62 3.10 -1.24
N GLY A 86 6.83 3.83 -0.44
CA GLY A 86 6.66 5.28 -0.55
C GLY A 86 5.69 5.71 -1.64
N TRP A 87 5.03 6.85 -1.42
CA TRP A 87 4.11 7.45 -2.39
C TRP A 87 4.75 7.76 -3.76
N PRO A 88 6.01 8.25 -3.85
CA PRO A 88 6.67 8.49 -5.13
C PRO A 88 6.73 7.27 -6.05
N THR A 89 7.05 6.09 -5.52
CA THR A 89 7.15 4.85 -6.32
C THR A 89 5.79 4.40 -6.86
N LEU A 90 4.74 4.54 -6.03
CA LEU A 90 3.36 4.26 -6.45
C LEU A 90 2.92 5.20 -7.57
N LEU A 91 3.18 6.50 -7.42
CA LEU A 91 2.89 7.51 -8.43
C LEU A 91 3.65 7.23 -9.73
N ALA A 92 4.95 6.92 -9.65
CA ALA A 92 5.79 6.61 -10.80
C ALA A 92 5.27 5.38 -11.56
N THR A 93 4.86 4.33 -10.86
CA THR A 93 4.33 3.12 -11.50
C THR A 93 3.00 3.40 -12.20
N GLY A 94 2.08 4.15 -11.54
CA GLY A 94 0.80 4.53 -12.12
C GLY A 94 0.94 5.46 -13.34
N LEU A 95 1.81 6.48 -13.25
CA LEU A 95 2.12 7.37 -14.38
C LEU A 95 2.82 6.62 -15.50
N GLY A 96 3.74 5.71 -15.18
CA GLY A 96 4.42 4.86 -16.17
C GLY A 96 3.41 4.02 -16.96
N ALA A 97 2.51 3.31 -16.28
CA ALA A 97 1.44 2.55 -16.92
C ALA A 97 0.53 3.43 -17.78
N PHE A 98 0.17 4.62 -17.29
CA PHE A 98 -0.63 5.60 -18.03
C PHE A 98 0.07 6.06 -19.32
N PHE A 99 1.35 6.43 -19.25
CA PHE A 99 2.12 6.87 -20.41
C PHE A 99 2.34 5.74 -21.42
N VAL A 100 2.64 4.52 -20.97
CA VAL A 100 2.73 3.34 -21.85
C VAL A 100 1.39 3.12 -22.57
N PHE A 101 0.26 3.22 -21.86
CA PHE A 101 -1.06 3.13 -22.48
C PHE A 101 -1.28 4.22 -23.53
N MET A 102 -0.92 5.47 -23.25
CA MET A 102 -1.07 6.57 -24.22
C MET A 102 -0.19 6.39 -25.45
N LEU A 103 1.08 6.01 -25.28
CA LEU A 103 1.99 5.73 -26.39
C LEU A 103 1.51 4.55 -27.23
N THR A 104 1.04 3.49 -26.58
CA THR A 104 0.53 2.29 -27.27
C THR A 104 -0.78 2.58 -28.00
N ARG A 105 -1.66 3.40 -27.42
CA ARG A 105 -2.89 3.87 -28.09
C ARG A 105 -2.59 4.75 -29.29
N ALA A 106 -1.58 5.62 -29.20
CA ALA A 106 -1.12 6.41 -30.33
C ALA A 106 -0.59 5.51 -31.45
N LEU A 107 0.26 4.53 -31.14
CA LEU A 107 0.70 3.51 -32.10
C LEU A 107 -0.49 2.76 -32.71
N GLY A 108 -1.44 2.35 -31.87
CA GLY A 108 -2.65 1.65 -32.30
C GLY A 108 -3.48 2.45 -33.31
N HIS A 109 -3.54 3.78 -33.17
CA HIS A 109 -4.21 4.62 -34.16
C HIS A 109 -3.53 4.55 -35.55
N PHE A 110 -2.20 4.56 -35.61
CA PHE A 110 -1.46 4.43 -36.87
C PHE A 110 -1.53 3.03 -37.48
N VAL A 111 -1.57 2.00 -36.63
CA VAL A 111 -1.65 0.59 -37.05
C VAL A 111 -3.09 0.16 -37.39
N GLY A 112 -4.09 0.93 -36.97
CA GLY A 112 -5.51 0.61 -37.18
C GLY A 112 -6.11 -0.32 -36.11
N TRP A 113 -5.51 -0.37 -34.92
CA TRP A 113 -6.08 -1.11 -33.78
C TRP A 113 -7.34 -0.43 -33.24
N ASN A 114 -8.34 -1.25 -32.90
CA ASN A 114 -9.49 -0.75 -32.16
C ASN A 114 -9.15 -0.48 -30.69
N SER A 115 -10.07 0.14 -29.95
CA SER A 115 -9.87 0.52 -28.54
C SER A 115 -9.59 -0.68 -27.63
N ALA A 116 -10.21 -1.84 -27.90
CA ALA A 116 -10.01 -3.04 -27.09
C ALA A 116 -8.62 -3.66 -27.36
N GLN A 117 -8.25 -3.81 -28.63
CA GLN A 117 -6.91 -4.28 -29.04
C GLN A 117 -5.81 -3.39 -28.45
N SER A 118 -5.95 -2.07 -28.55
CA SER A 118 -4.99 -1.11 -27.99
C SER A 118 -4.86 -1.26 -26.46
N LEU A 119 -5.97 -1.52 -25.75
CA LEU A 119 -5.96 -1.72 -24.30
C LEU A 119 -5.27 -3.02 -23.91
N PHE A 120 -5.54 -4.13 -24.63
CA PHE A 120 -4.87 -5.41 -24.40
C PHE A 120 -3.36 -5.30 -24.65
N ILE A 121 -2.95 -4.64 -25.75
CA ILE A 121 -1.53 -4.49 -26.10
C ILE A 121 -0.82 -3.56 -25.14
N ALA A 122 -1.45 -2.46 -24.72
CA ALA A 122 -0.92 -1.61 -23.66
C ALA A 122 -0.75 -2.37 -22.34
N ALA A 123 -1.69 -3.26 -22.00
CA ALA A 123 -1.60 -4.11 -20.82
C ALA A 123 -0.48 -5.13 -20.87
N MET A 124 -0.16 -5.65 -22.05
CA MET A 124 1.06 -6.44 -22.24
C MET A 124 2.31 -5.57 -22.03
N PHE A 125 2.31 -4.34 -22.55
CA PHE A 125 3.50 -3.49 -22.53
C PHE A 125 3.75 -2.76 -21.21
N MET A 126 2.79 -2.70 -20.29
CA MET A 126 2.95 -1.95 -19.04
C MET A 126 3.69 -2.70 -17.94
N VAL A 127 3.97 -4.00 -18.10
CA VAL A 127 4.53 -4.86 -17.04
C VAL A 127 5.93 -5.38 -17.41
N SER A 128 6.91 -5.21 -16.53
CA SER A 128 8.26 -5.76 -16.70
C SER A 128 8.41 -7.18 -16.16
N SER A 129 9.50 -7.85 -16.54
CA SER A 129 9.93 -9.11 -15.92
C SER A 129 10.82 -8.86 -14.70
N SER A 130 10.29 -9.05 -13.49
CA SER A 130 11.07 -8.95 -12.25
C SER A 130 12.23 -9.95 -12.19
N ALA A 131 12.02 -11.19 -12.62
CA ALA A 131 13.04 -12.24 -12.64
C ALA A 131 14.22 -11.92 -13.57
N VAL A 132 13.96 -11.40 -14.78
CA VAL A 132 15.02 -11.02 -15.71
C VAL A 132 15.78 -9.80 -15.21
N ILE A 133 15.07 -8.81 -14.65
CA ILE A 133 15.69 -7.59 -14.12
C ILE A 133 16.58 -7.91 -12.92
N ALA A 134 16.12 -8.73 -11.98
CA ALA A 134 16.93 -9.17 -10.84
C ALA A 134 18.22 -9.87 -11.31
N LYS A 135 18.13 -10.71 -12.34
CA LYS A 135 19.31 -11.38 -12.92
C LYS A 135 20.29 -10.40 -13.57
N VAL A 136 19.78 -9.44 -14.36
CA VAL A 136 20.63 -8.41 -14.99
C VAL A 136 21.32 -7.54 -13.94
N LEU A 137 20.63 -7.21 -12.84
CA LEU A 137 21.23 -6.47 -11.73
C LEU A 137 22.33 -7.25 -11.04
N ASP A 138 22.13 -8.55 -10.82
CA ASP A 138 23.15 -9.42 -10.21
C ASP A 138 24.38 -9.57 -11.13
N GLU A 139 24.16 -9.82 -12.42
CA GLU A 139 25.22 -9.96 -13.43
C GLU A 139 26.05 -8.68 -13.62
N LEU A 140 25.41 -7.51 -13.50
CA LEU A 140 26.08 -6.21 -13.63
C LEU A 140 26.54 -5.63 -12.28
N ASN A 141 26.36 -6.36 -11.17
CA ASN A 141 26.66 -5.92 -9.81
C ASN A 141 25.96 -4.59 -9.42
N LEU A 142 24.73 -4.39 -9.91
CA LEU A 142 23.88 -3.22 -9.68
C LEU A 142 22.81 -3.45 -8.61
N SER A 143 22.81 -4.60 -7.93
CA SER A 143 21.81 -4.95 -6.89
C SER A 143 21.76 -3.97 -5.72
N HIS A 144 22.87 -3.28 -5.42
CA HIS A 144 22.97 -2.27 -4.38
C HIS A 144 22.86 -0.83 -4.92
N ASP A 145 22.80 -0.66 -6.23
CA ASP A 145 22.65 0.65 -6.84
C ASP A 145 21.21 1.16 -6.65
N ARG A 146 21.06 2.47 -6.45
CA ARG A 146 19.77 3.09 -6.22
C ARG A 146 18.85 2.93 -7.42
N SER A 147 19.40 3.02 -8.64
CA SER A 147 18.63 2.82 -9.87
C SER A 147 18.08 1.38 -9.97
N GLY A 148 18.87 0.39 -9.55
CA GLY A 148 18.46 -1.01 -9.48
C GLY A 148 17.38 -1.27 -8.43
N GLN A 149 17.53 -0.73 -7.22
CA GLN A 149 16.52 -0.86 -6.17
C GLN A 149 15.18 -0.21 -6.55
N VAL A 150 15.22 0.95 -7.21
CA VAL A 150 14.02 1.63 -7.73
C VAL A 150 13.36 0.79 -8.81
N ALA A 151 14.14 0.25 -9.75
CA ALA A 151 13.60 -0.64 -10.79
C ALA A 151 12.92 -1.87 -10.18
N LEU A 152 13.58 -2.58 -9.26
CA LEU A 152 12.97 -3.73 -8.55
C LEU A 152 11.69 -3.33 -7.82
N SER A 153 11.68 -2.20 -7.13
CA SER A 153 10.48 -1.70 -6.45
C SER A 153 9.33 -1.47 -7.43
N ILE A 154 9.61 -0.84 -8.58
CA ILE A 154 8.60 -0.64 -9.64
C ILE A 154 8.08 -1.99 -10.16
N THR A 155 8.94 -2.98 -10.41
CA THR A 155 8.47 -4.27 -10.94
C THR A 155 7.45 -4.96 -10.03
N VAL A 156 7.63 -4.85 -8.71
CA VAL A 156 6.67 -5.39 -7.73
C VAL A 156 5.32 -4.68 -7.83
N LEU A 157 5.31 -3.36 -8.04
CA LEU A 157 4.07 -2.61 -8.28
C LEU A 157 3.45 -2.90 -9.65
N GLU A 158 4.27 -3.11 -10.67
CA GLU A 158 3.81 -3.48 -12.00
C GLU A 158 3.10 -4.84 -12.01
N ASP A 159 3.54 -5.81 -11.18
CA ASP A 159 2.84 -7.09 -11.01
C ASP A 159 1.43 -6.88 -10.44
N VAL A 160 1.26 -5.93 -9.51
CA VAL A 160 -0.07 -5.54 -9.01
C VAL A 160 -0.90 -4.89 -10.13
N VAL A 161 -0.30 -3.99 -10.90
CA VAL A 161 -0.95 -3.38 -12.07
C VAL A 161 -1.37 -4.45 -13.09
N ALA A 162 -0.53 -5.45 -13.33
CA ALA A 162 -0.79 -6.55 -14.25
C ALA A 162 -2.06 -7.32 -13.85
N VAL A 163 -2.20 -7.63 -12.55
CA VAL A 163 -3.36 -8.34 -12.03
C VAL A 163 -4.63 -7.48 -12.11
N VAL A 164 -4.53 -6.20 -11.76
CA VAL A 164 -5.63 -5.23 -11.90
C VAL A 164 -6.08 -5.16 -13.35
N MET A 165 -5.14 -5.10 -14.29
CA MET A 165 -5.44 -5.08 -15.72
C MET A 165 -6.01 -6.40 -16.23
N LEU A 166 -5.48 -7.54 -15.82
CA LEU A 166 -6.02 -8.85 -16.20
C LEU A 166 -7.48 -8.98 -15.76
N THR A 167 -7.79 -8.49 -14.55
CA THR A 167 -9.16 -8.43 -14.02
C THR A 167 -10.05 -7.52 -14.86
N LEU A 168 -9.58 -6.30 -15.15
CA LEU A 168 -10.31 -5.30 -15.93
C LEU A 168 -10.58 -5.80 -17.36
N LEU A 169 -9.60 -6.45 -17.98
CA LEU A 169 -9.69 -7.02 -19.32
C LEU A 169 -10.65 -8.21 -19.35
N ALA A 170 -10.55 -9.13 -18.40
CA ALA A 170 -11.45 -10.28 -18.28
C ALA A 170 -12.92 -9.82 -18.13
N ALA A 171 -13.15 -8.85 -17.24
CA ALA A 171 -14.47 -8.27 -17.02
C ALA A 171 -15.05 -7.59 -18.28
N ARG A 172 -14.21 -6.88 -19.03
CA ARG A 172 -14.62 -6.25 -20.29
C ARG A 172 -15.08 -7.28 -21.32
N THR A 173 -14.43 -8.45 -21.34
CA THR A 173 -14.74 -9.51 -22.31
C THR A 173 -15.95 -10.37 -21.91
N SER A 174 -16.25 -10.50 -20.63
CA SER A 174 -17.39 -11.27 -20.14
C SER A 174 -18.71 -10.48 -20.11
N GLY A 175 -18.64 -9.14 -20.09
CA GLY A 175 -19.81 -8.28 -19.85
C GLY A 175 -20.67 -7.85 -21.04
N GLY A 176 -20.19 -7.91 -22.30
CA GLY A 176 -20.85 -7.24 -23.44
C GLY A 176 -20.93 -5.71 -23.27
N ASP A 177 -20.94 -4.93 -24.37
CA ASP A 177 -20.87 -3.45 -24.41
C ASP A 177 -20.61 -2.74 -23.07
N ALA A 178 -19.32 -2.58 -22.77
CA ALA A 178 -18.83 -2.09 -21.50
C ALA A 178 -19.19 -0.62 -21.27
N ASN A 179 -20.38 -0.37 -20.70
CA ASN A 179 -20.66 0.89 -20.03
C ASN A 179 -19.77 1.01 -18.79
N VAL A 180 -19.35 2.22 -18.42
CA VAL A 180 -18.47 2.47 -17.26
C VAL A 180 -19.07 1.85 -15.98
N GLY A 181 -20.40 1.78 -15.89
CA GLY A 181 -21.12 1.10 -14.81
C GLY A 181 -20.86 -0.41 -14.70
N SER A 182 -20.76 -1.15 -15.81
CA SER A 182 -20.51 -2.61 -15.76
C SER A 182 -19.06 -2.93 -15.42
N LEU A 183 -18.10 -2.09 -15.86
CA LEU A 183 -16.70 -2.18 -15.44
C LEU A 183 -16.54 -1.89 -13.95
N LEU A 184 -17.18 -0.84 -13.44
CA LEU A 184 -17.18 -0.53 -12.00
C LEU A 184 -17.78 -1.69 -11.20
N THR A 185 -18.89 -2.28 -11.66
CA THR A 185 -19.56 -3.44 -11.06
C THR A 185 -18.65 -4.67 -10.98
N SER A 186 -17.87 -4.93 -12.02
CA SER A 186 -16.92 -6.04 -12.04
C SER A 186 -15.68 -5.79 -11.15
N MET A 187 -15.11 -4.58 -11.19
CA MET A 187 -13.98 -4.22 -10.33
C MET A 187 -14.37 -4.28 -8.85
N SER A 188 -15.60 -3.92 -8.54
CA SER A 188 -16.12 -3.89 -7.19
C SER A 188 -16.51 -5.29 -6.70
N ALA A 189 -17.03 -6.17 -7.57
CA ALA A 189 -17.17 -7.60 -7.28
C ALA A 189 -15.83 -8.30 -7.07
N PHE A 190 -14.78 -7.95 -7.84
CA PHE A 190 -13.41 -8.41 -7.60
C PHE A 190 -12.92 -8.00 -6.22
N VAL A 191 -13.17 -6.75 -5.80
CA VAL A 191 -12.76 -6.28 -4.48
C VAL A 191 -13.56 -6.97 -3.37
N VAL A 192 -14.85 -7.26 -3.55
CA VAL A 192 -15.59 -8.06 -2.55
C VAL A 192 -15.08 -9.48 -2.45
N LEU A 193 -14.71 -10.11 -3.57
CA LEU A 193 -14.04 -11.41 -3.53
C LEU A 193 -12.71 -11.30 -2.76
N LEU A 194 -11.92 -10.28 -3.07
CA LEU A 194 -10.61 -10.00 -2.48
C LEU A 194 -10.70 -9.71 -0.97
N VAL A 195 -11.61 -8.83 -0.56
CA VAL A 195 -11.74 -8.32 0.82
C VAL A 195 -12.70 -9.18 1.65
N GLY A 196 -13.84 -9.57 1.08
CA GLY A 196 -14.92 -10.30 1.77
C GLY A 196 -14.61 -11.78 1.96
N VAL A 197 -14.32 -12.51 0.88
CA VAL A 197 -13.96 -13.94 0.98
C VAL A 197 -12.50 -14.07 1.39
N GLY A 198 -11.63 -13.28 0.75
CA GLY A 198 -10.21 -13.37 0.91
C GLY A 198 -9.68 -12.94 2.28
N LEU A 199 -9.78 -11.66 2.62
CA LEU A 199 -9.16 -11.11 3.84
C LEU A 199 -9.94 -11.41 5.13
N LEU A 200 -11.24 -11.73 5.05
CA LEU A 200 -12.07 -11.98 6.25
C LEU A 200 -12.30 -13.47 6.54
N MET A 201 -12.53 -14.32 5.54
CA MET A 201 -12.82 -15.75 5.77
C MET A 201 -11.55 -16.59 5.82
N VAL A 202 -10.62 -16.42 4.87
CA VAL A 202 -9.44 -17.28 4.77
C VAL A 202 -8.53 -17.17 6.01
N PRO A 203 -8.17 -15.98 6.53
CA PRO A 203 -7.37 -15.90 7.76
C PRO A 203 -8.07 -16.46 9.00
N ARG A 204 -9.41 -16.49 9.03
CA ARG A 204 -10.17 -17.11 10.13
C ARG A 204 -10.23 -18.63 10.00
N LEU A 205 -10.38 -19.14 8.78
CA LEU A 205 -10.32 -20.57 8.49
C LEU A 205 -8.93 -21.12 8.84
N LEU A 206 -7.87 -20.46 8.37
CA LEU A 206 -6.49 -20.88 8.63
C LEU A 206 -6.17 -20.81 10.12
N ARG A 207 -6.54 -19.73 10.84
CA ARG A 207 -6.38 -19.64 12.31
C ARG A 207 -7.18 -20.68 13.10
N ARG A 208 -8.35 -21.11 12.62
CA ARG A 208 -9.14 -22.16 13.29
C ARG A 208 -8.52 -23.55 13.12
N LEU A 209 -7.91 -23.81 11.97
CA LEU A 209 -7.18 -25.03 11.71
C LEU A 209 -5.84 -25.06 12.47
N GLU A 210 -5.32 -23.87 12.83
CA GLU A 210 -4.02 -23.65 13.46
C GLU A 210 -3.87 -24.21 14.87
N ALA A 211 -4.97 -24.38 15.64
CA ALA A 211 -4.86 -24.74 17.05
C ALA A 211 -4.08 -26.05 17.31
N ARG A 212 -3.90 -26.91 16.29
CA ARG A 212 -3.11 -28.15 16.33
C ARG A 212 -2.50 -28.61 14.98
N ALA A 213 -2.41 -27.77 13.94
CA ALA A 213 -2.10 -28.28 12.60
C ALA A 213 -0.60 -28.51 12.34
N ASP A 214 -0.26 -29.73 11.94
CA ASP A 214 1.02 -30.08 11.31
C ASP A 214 1.23 -29.27 10.00
N PRO A 215 2.48 -28.93 9.62
CA PRO A 215 2.79 -28.24 8.36
C PRO A 215 2.21 -28.91 7.11
N GLU A 216 2.03 -30.24 7.16
CA GLU A 216 1.40 -31.02 6.11
C GLU A 216 -0.09 -30.69 5.93
N ILE A 217 -0.85 -30.65 7.04
CA ILE A 217 -2.28 -30.30 7.03
C ILE A 217 -2.46 -28.87 6.54
N LEU A 218 -1.59 -27.95 6.96
CA LEU A 218 -1.61 -26.57 6.49
C LEU A 218 -1.40 -26.49 4.98
N THR A 219 -0.41 -27.21 4.45
CA THR A 219 -0.10 -27.23 3.01
C THR A 219 -1.27 -27.80 2.19
N ILE A 220 -1.84 -28.92 2.62
CA ILE A 220 -2.99 -29.55 1.96
C ILE A 220 -4.22 -28.62 2.01
N THR A 221 -4.46 -27.97 3.15
CA THR A 221 -5.55 -27.02 3.31
C THR A 221 -5.39 -25.82 2.37
N VAL A 222 -4.21 -25.20 2.36
CA VAL A 222 -3.94 -24.05 1.48
C VAL A 222 -4.07 -24.45 0.01
N ALA A 223 -3.59 -25.64 -0.37
CA ALA A 223 -3.76 -26.16 -1.73
C ALA A 223 -5.26 -26.39 -2.08
N GLY A 224 -6.04 -26.94 -1.15
CA GLY A 224 -7.48 -27.10 -1.33
C GLY A 224 -8.20 -25.76 -1.50
N VAL A 225 -7.89 -24.77 -0.65
CA VAL A 225 -8.43 -23.41 -0.75
C VAL A 225 -7.96 -22.73 -2.05
N LEU A 226 -6.74 -23.01 -2.51
CA LEU A 226 -6.19 -22.46 -3.75
C LEU A 226 -7.03 -22.85 -4.96
N PHE A 227 -7.32 -24.14 -5.12
CA PHE A 227 -8.17 -24.61 -6.20
C PHE A 227 -9.62 -24.17 -6.02
N LEU A 228 -10.15 -24.20 -4.79
CA LEU A 228 -11.51 -23.76 -4.51
C LEU A 228 -11.73 -22.29 -4.87
N LEU A 229 -10.81 -21.41 -4.48
CA LEU A 229 -10.89 -19.98 -4.80
C LEU A 229 -10.67 -19.72 -6.29
N SER A 230 -9.79 -20.48 -6.95
CA SER A 230 -9.59 -20.41 -8.40
C SER A 230 -10.86 -20.80 -9.18
N ILE A 231 -11.55 -21.86 -8.75
CA ILE A 231 -12.84 -22.28 -9.33
C ILE A 231 -13.93 -21.24 -9.03
N ALA A 232 -13.98 -20.70 -7.82
CA ALA A 232 -14.92 -19.64 -7.47
C ALA A 232 -14.72 -18.39 -8.33
N ALA A 233 -13.47 -18.01 -8.61
CA ALA A 233 -13.14 -16.91 -9.51
C ALA A 233 -13.68 -17.16 -10.93
N VAL A 234 -13.48 -18.37 -11.48
CA VAL A 234 -14.02 -18.74 -12.80
C VAL A 234 -15.54 -18.70 -12.82
N LYS A 235 -16.22 -19.22 -11.79
CA LYS A 235 -17.68 -19.16 -11.67
C LYS A 235 -18.22 -17.73 -11.55
N ALA A 236 -17.43 -16.82 -11.01
CA ALA A 236 -17.75 -15.38 -10.92
C ALA A 236 -17.40 -14.61 -12.21
N GLY A 237 -16.93 -15.28 -13.26
CA GLY A 237 -16.59 -14.66 -14.55
C GLY A 237 -15.17 -14.08 -14.64
N TYR A 238 -14.28 -14.47 -13.71
CA TYR A 238 -12.86 -14.08 -13.71
C TYR A 238 -11.95 -15.22 -14.19
N SER A 239 -10.65 -14.94 -14.29
CA SER A 239 -9.65 -15.95 -14.64
C SER A 239 -9.29 -16.84 -13.45
N LEU A 240 -8.89 -18.08 -13.75
CA LEU A 240 -8.34 -19.03 -12.78
C LEU A 240 -7.11 -18.45 -12.05
N ALA A 241 -6.25 -17.74 -12.80
CA ALA A 241 -5.09 -17.02 -12.32
C ALA A 241 -5.43 -16.02 -11.20
N LEU A 242 -6.57 -15.34 -11.31
CA LEU A 242 -6.96 -14.30 -10.36
C LEU A 242 -7.27 -14.88 -8.97
N GLY A 243 -8.01 -15.98 -8.91
CA GLY A 243 -8.30 -16.65 -7.64
C GLY A 243 -7.04 -17.19 -6.98
N ALA A 244 -6.10 -17.70 -7.78
CA ALA A 244 -4.82 -18.18 -7.30
C ALA A 244 -3.93 -17.07 -6.73
N PHE A 245 -3.79 -15.98 -7.48
CA PHE A 245 -3.08 -14.78 -7.05
C PHE A 245 -3.67 -14.21 -5.76
N LEU A 246 -5.00 -14.11 -5.71
CA LEU A 246 -5.72 -13.60 -4.56
C LEU A 246 -5.38 -14.40 -3.29
N LEU A 247 -5.45 -15.74 -3.35
CA LEU A 247 -5.08 -16.55 -2.20
C LEU A 247 -3.63 -16.32 -1.78
N GLY A 248 -2.71 -16.22 -2.74
CA GLY A 248 -1.30 -15.93 -2.47
C GLY A 248 -1.14 -14.62 -1.69
N ALA A 249 -1.78 -13.54 -2.15
CA ALA A 249 -1.73 -12.23 -1.50
C ALA A 249 -2.34 -12.25 -0.09
N ILE A 250 -3.40 -13.03 0.13
CA ILE A 250 -3.99 -13.18 1.46
C ILE A 250 -3.05 -13.95 2.40
N VAL A 251 -2.45 -15.04 1.91
CA VAL A 251 -1.50 -15.84 2.68
C VAL A 251 -0.21 -15.06 2.94
N ALA A 252 0.16 -14.11 2.10
CA ALA A 252 1.30 -13.21 2.35
C ALA A 252 1.10 -12.33 3.61
N GLU A 253 -0.15 -12.11 4.02
CA GLU A 253 -0.54 -11.29 5.18
C GLU A 253 -0.79 -12.09 6.47
N ILE A 254 -0.79 -13.42 6.43
CA ILE A 254 -0.94 -14.23 7.66
C ILE A 254 0.43 -14.45 8.35
N PRO A 255 0.48 -14.60 9.69
CA PRO A 255 1.74 -14.85 10.39
C PRO A 255 2.47 -16.11 9.91
N GLN A 256 1.71 -17.11 9.44
CA GLN A 256 2.22 -18.41 8.99
C GLN A 256 2.67 -18.41 7.52
N ARG A 257 2.93 -17.24 6.92
CA ARG A 257 3.38 -17.15 5.52
C ARG A 257 4.65 -17.96 5.26
N ALA A 258 5.62 -17.97 6.18
CA ALA A 258 6.92 -18.57 5.94
C ALA A 258 6.87 -20.11 5.78
N PRO A 259 6.16 -20.86 6.64
CA PRO A 259 5.90 -22.28 6.39
C PRO A 259 5.20 -22.56 5.06
N VAL A 260 4.19 -21.75 4.70
CA VAL A 260 3.45 -21.94 3.45
C VAL A 260 4.31 -21.63 2.24
N GLU A 261 5.04 -20.51 2.26
CA GLU A 261 5.97 -20.12 1.21
C GLU A 261 7.04 -21.20 1.00
N LYS A 262 7.61 -21.74 2.09
CA LYS A 262 8.58 -22.84 2.00
C LYS A 262 7.98 -24.11 1.41
N ALA A 263 6.77 -24.49 1.82
CA ALA A 263 6.09 -25.69 1.31
C ALA A 263 5.72 -25.55 -0.18
N PHE A 264 5.31 -24.35 -0.60
CA PHE A 264 4.88 -24.09 -1.97
C PHE A 264 6.00 -23.61 -2.90
N ALA A 265 7.19 -23.27 -2.40
CA ALA A 265 8.32 -22.86 -3.24
C ALA A 265 8.65 -23.91 -4.31
N GLY A 266 8.75 -25.19 -3.92
CA GLY A 266 9.00 -26.29 -4.85
C GLY A 266 7.87 -26.50 -5.86
N MET A 267 6.61 -26.39 -5.43
CA MET A 267 5.45 -26.49 -6.33
C MET A 267 5.43 -25.34 -7.34
N ARG A 268 5.66 -24.10 -6.88
CA ARG A 268 5.76 -22.92 -7.74
C ARG A 268 6.83 -23.14 -8.81
N ASP A 269 8.03 -23.55 -8.43
CA ASP A 269 9.14 -23.70 -9.38
C ASP A 269 8.87 -24.83 -10.40
N LEU A 270 8.33 -25.96 -9.93
CA LEU A 270 7.93 -27.09 -10.78
C LEU A 270 6.84 -26.66 -11.78
N PHE A 271 5.73 -26.12 -11.30
CA PHE A 271 4.57 -25.78 -12.12
C PHE A 271 4.78 -24.52 -12.97
N SER A 272 5.67 -23.62 -12.57
CA SER A 272 6.17 -22.53 -13.41
C SER A 272 6.89 -23.08 -14.66
N SER A 273 7.74 -24.09 -14.49
CA SER A 273 8.38 -24.74 -15.64
C SER A 273 7.37 -25.40 -16.57
N VAL A 274 6.37 -26.10 -16.02
CA VAL A 274 5.27 -26.70 -16.78
C VAL A 274 4.49 -25.64 -17.55
N PHE A 275 4.17 -24.51 -16.91
CA PHE A 275 3.49 -23.39 -17.53
C PHE A 275 4.25 -22.84 -18.74
N PHE A 276 5.52 -22.47 -18.57
CA PHE A 276 6.31 -21.85 -19.64
C PHE A 276 6.64 -22.82 -20.78
N VAL A 277 6.91 -24.09 -20.48
CA VAL A 277 7.06 -25.11 -21.54
C VAL A 277 5.74 -25.29 -22.28
N SER A 278 4.60 -25.32 -21.59
CA SER A 278 3.29 -25.43 -22.22
C SER A 278 2.98 -24.23 -23.13
N ILE A 279 3.32 -23.02 -22.70
CA ILE A 279 3.27 -21.82 -23.55
C ILE A 279 4.13 -22.01 -24.79
N GLY A 280 5.37 -22.48 -24.64
CA GLY A 280 6.28 -22.75 -25.75
C GLY A 280 5.69 -23.74 -26.77
N MET A 281 5.01 -24.79 -26.29
CA MET A 281 4.36 -25.79 -27.15
C MET A 281 3.20 -25.22 -27.98
N LEU A 282 2.54 -24.16 -27.51
CA LEU A 282 1.45 -23.50 -28.25
C LEU A 282 1.95 -22.59 -29.38
N ILE A 283 3.26 -22.38 -29.50
CA ILE A 283 3.84 -21.48 -30.50
C ILE A 283 4.05 -22.21 -31.82
N GLU A 284 3.40 -21.72 -32.87
CA GLU A 284 3.61 -22.17 -34.23
C GLU A 284 4.80 -21.45 -34.87
N ILE A 285 5.90 -22.17 -35.15
CA ILE A 285 7.11 -21.60 -35.76
C ILE A 285 6.81 -20.91 -37.10
N LYS A 286 5.94 -21.50 -37.92
CA LYS A 286 5.53 -20.91 -39.21
C LYS A 286 4.90 -19.54 -39.02
N LEU A 287 4.01 -19.41 -38.03
CA LEU A 287 3.33 -18.16 -37.74
C LEU A 287 4.30 -17.15 -37.10
N LEU A 288 5.26 -17.61 -36.29
CA LEU A 288 6.35 -16.79 -35.76
C LEU A 288 7.22 -16.18 -36.89
N LEU A 289 7.52 -16.98 -37.92
CA LEU A 289 8.25 -16.54 -39.12
C LEU A 289 7.42 -15.66 -40.06
N GLU A 290 6.10 -15.58 -39.89
CA GLU A 290 5.26 -14.64 -40.63
C GLU A 290 5.21 -13.28 -39.91
N VAL A 291 5.16 -13.30 -38.58
CA VAL A 291 5.03 -12.10 -37.73
C VAL A 291 6.35 -11.52 -37.23
N TRP A 292 7.51 -12.06 -37.64
CA TRP A 292 8.82 -11.54 -37.20
C TRP A 292 9.03 -10.04 -37.41
N PRO A 293 8.50 -9.36 -38.46
CA PRO A 293 8.65 -7.91 -38.58
C PRO A 293 7.88 -7.18 -37.48
N TRP A 294 6.71 -7.70 -37.08
CA TRP A 294 5.94 -7.19 -35.95
C TRP A 294 6.70 -7.39 -34.64
N ILE A 295 7.37 -8.53 -34.46
CA ILE A 295 8.19 -8.80 -33.28
C ILE A 295 9.31 -7.77 -33.13
N LEU A 296 10.04 -7.49 -34.21
CA LEU A 296 11.11 -6.48 -34.17
C LEU A 296 10.56 -5.06 -34.01
N GLY A 297 9.54 -4.69 -34.78
CA GLY A 297 8.95 -3.35 -34.73
C GLY A 297 8.35 -3.03 -33.36
N LEU A 298 7.53 -3.94 -32.83
CA LEU A 298 6.94 -3.80 -31.50
C LEU A 298 7.98 -3.98 -30.39
N GLY A 299 9.00 -4.81 -30.59
CA GLY A 299 10.13 -4.98 -29.68
C GLY A 299 10.95 -3.70 -29.50
N VAL A 300 11.32 -3.04 -30.61
CA VAL A 300 12.00 -1.75 -30.55
C VAL A 300 11.07 -0.68 -29.97
N PHE A 301 9.82 -0.65 -30.40
CA PHE A 301 8.83 0.29 -29.87
C PHE A 301 8.68 0.15 -28.36
N VAL A 302 8.50 -1.06 -27.82
CA VAL A 302 8.25 -1.26 -26.39
C VAL A 302 9.46 -0.89 -25.55
N LEU A 303 10.68 -1.19 -26.00
CA LEU A 303 11.90 -0.79 -25.29
C LEU A 303 12.02 0.74 -25.20
N LEU A 304 11.75 1.45 -26.29
CA LEU A 304 11.78 2.91 -26.33
C LEU A 304 10.62 3.51 -25.52
N ALA A 305 9.39 3.04 -25.77
CA ALA A 305 8.18 3.54 -25.13
C ALA A 305 8.24 3.36 -23.61
N ARG A 306 8.70 2.20 -23.13
CA ARG A 306 8.87 1.95 -21.69
C ARG A 306 9.97 2.82 -21.11
N ALA A 307 11.15 2.87 -21.72
CA ALA A 307 12.25 3.70 -21.22
C ALA A 307 11.86 5.19 -21.11
N MET A 308 11.09 5.69 -22.08
CA MET A 308 10.55 7.05 -22.05
C MET A 308 9.45 7.21 -20.99
N ALA A 309 8.45 6.32 -20.97
CA ALA A 309 7.29 6.40 -20.09
C ALA A 309 7.68 6.29 -18.61
N THR A 310 8.45 5.27 -18.24
CA THR A 310 8.86 5.04 -16.85
C THR A 310 9.93 6.03 -16.42
N GLY A 311 10.82 6.47 -17.33
CA GLY A 311 11.79 7.52 -17.07
C GLY A 311 11.11 8.86 -16.76
N LEU A 312 10.15 9.28 -17.59
CA LEU A 312 9.36 10.49 -17.35
C LEU A 312 8.54 10.37 -16.06
N ALA A 313 7.91 9.22 -15.81
CA ALA A 313 7.11 9.00 -14.61
C ALA A 313 7.96 9.07 -13.33
N LEU A 314 9.17 8.54 -13.34
CA LEU A 314 10.13 8.63 -12.24
C LEU A 314 10.57 10.07 -11.99
N ILE A 315 10.89 10.82 -13.04
CA ILE A 315 11.24 12.24 -12.95
C ILE A 315 10.09 13.04 -12.33
N LEU A 316 8.86 12.86 -12.84
CA LEU A 316 7.65 13.51 -12.33
C LEU A 316 7.26 13.08 -10.91
N SER A 317 7.82 11.98 -10.42
CA SER A 317 7.61 11.51 -9.05
C SER A 317 8.71 11.98 -8.11
N GLY A 318 9.67 12.77 -8.61
CA GLY A 318 10.72 13.41 -7.83
C GLY A 318 12.06 12.68 -7.81
N SER A 319 12.24 11.62 -8.60
CA SER A 319 13.54 10.96 -8.73
C SER A 319 14.53 11.86 -9.50
N ASN A 320 15.82 11.73 -9.19
CA ASN A 320 16.86 12.41 -9.96
C ASN A 320 16.80 11.96 -11.43
N ALA A 321 16.96 12.89 -12.39
CA ALA A 321 16.83 12.60 -13.81
C ALA A 321 17.82 11.52 -14.31
N HIS A 322 19.06 11.54 -13.82
CA HIS A 322 20.06 10.53 -14.18
C HIS A 322 19.65 9.14 -13.65
N GLU A 323 19.31 9.04 -12.37
CA GLU A 323 18.84 7.80 -11.73
C GLU A 323 17.57 7.27 -12.40
N ALA A 324 16.63 8.17 -12.74
CA ALA A 324 15.38 7.84 -13.39
C ALA A 324 15.59 7.26 -14.79
N ARG A 325 16.48 7.86 -15.59
CA ARG A 325 16.85 7.35 -16.92
C ARG A 325 17.58 6.01 -16.82
N ARG A 326 18.46 5.82 -15.84
CA ARG A 326 19.15 4.54 -15.61
C ARG A 326 18.17 3.43 -15.19
N ALA A 327 17.27 3.74 -14.27
CA ALA A 327 16.24 2.83 -13.80
C ALA A 327 15.22 2.49 -14.90
N SER A 328 14.86 3.44 -15.78
CA SER A 328 13.91 3.17 -16.86
C SER A 328 14.46 2.25 -17.94
N LEU A 329 15.77 2.32 -18.22
CA LEU A 329 16.47 1.36 -19.09
C LEU A 329 16.48 -0.06 -18.50
N LEU A 330 16.45 -0.19 -17.16
CA LEU A 330 16.32 -1.47 -16.46
C LEU A 330 14.91 -2.06 -16.52
N LEU A 331 13.87 -1.26 -16.80
CA LEU A 331 12.47 -1.69 -16.85
C LEU A 331 12.01 -2.15 -18.26
N GLY A 332 12.93 -2.34 -19.20
CA GLY A 332 12.61 -2.72 -20.59
C GLY A 332 11.98 -4.11 -20.84
N PRO A 333 12.38 -5.21 -20.16
CA PRO A 333 12.02 -6.56 -20.58
C PRO A 333 10.60 -6.90 -20.16
N LEU A 334 9.82 -7.48 -21.07
CA LEU A 334 8.43 -7.89 -20.78
C LEU A 334 8.37 -9.16 -19.94
N GLY A 335 7.51 -9.17 -18.92
CA GLY A 335 7.33 -10.28 -17.97
C GLY A 335 6.29 -11.32 -18.35
N GLU A 336 6.15 -12.35 -17.51
CA GLU A 336 5.21 -13.46 -17.72
C GLU A 336 3.75 -13.04 -17.88
N PHE A 337 3.37 -11.93 -17.24
CA PHE A 337 2.03 -11.35 -17.35
C PHE A 337 1.67 -10.94 -18.78
N SER A 338 2.66 -10.58 -19.60
CA SER A 338 2.45 -10.24 -21.01
C SER A 338 1.86 -11.42 -21.77
N PHE A 339 2.33 -12.64 -21.50
CA PHE A 339 1.84 -13.86 -22.15
C PHE A 339 0.44 -14.24 -21.66
N ILE A 340 0.17 -14.04 -20.37
CA ILE A 340 -1.13 -14.34 -19.76
C ILE A 340 -2.20 -13.40 -20.34
N ILE A 341 -1.87 -12.12 -20.47
CA ILE A 341 -2.76 -11.11 -21.08
C ILE A 341 -2.95 -11.39 -22.57
N ALA A 342 -1.90 -11.76 -23.31
CA ALA A 342 -2.00 -12.16 -24.71
C ALA A 342 -2.93 -13.36 -24.89
N GLN A 343 -2.75 -14.40 -24.07
CA GLN A 343 -3.57 -15.61 -24.08
C GLN A 343 -5.04 -15.26 -23.82
N LEU A 344 -5.32 -14.43 -22.81
CA LEU A 344 -6.67 -13.99 -22.50
C LEU A 344 -7.31 -13.25 -23.69
N GLY A 345 -6.56 -12.35 -24.34
CA GLY A 345 -7.06 -11.59 -25.50
C GLY A 345 -7.35 -12.48 -26.71
N VAL A 346 -6.52 -13.50 -26.95
CA VAL A 346 -6.74 -14.47 -28.04
C VAL A 346 -7.88 -15.45 -27.70
N SER A 347 -7.96 -15.94 -26.47
CA SER A 347 -9.02 -16.88 -26.06
C SER A 347 -10.41 -16.24 -26.04
N THR A 348 -10.48 -14.92 -25.82
CA THR A 348 -11.72 -14.13 -25.85
C THR A 348 -12.02 -13.53 -27.24
N ALA A 349 -11.20 -13.87 -28.24
CA ALA A 349 -11.30 -13.38 -29.62
C ALA A 349 -11.22 -11.85 -29.80
N VAL A 350 -10.74 -11.12 -28.79
CA VAL A 350 -10.45 -9.67 -28.90
C VAL A 350 -9.20 -9.43 -29.74
N LEU A 351 -8.19 -10.29 -29.55
CA LEU A 351 -6.96 -10.31 -30.33
C LEU A 351 -6.99 -11.47 -31.34
N PRO A 352 -6.59 -11.24 -32.60
CA PRO A 352 -6.34 -12.32 -33.55
C PRO A 352 -5.29 -13.30 -33.03
N LYS A 353 -5.37 -14.59 -33.44
CA LYS A 353 -4.47 -15.66 -32.98
C LYS A 353 -2.98 -15.34 -33.13
N GLN A 354 -2.61 -14.56 -34.14
CA GLN A 354 -1.23 -14.13 -34.40
C GLN A 354 -0.62 -13.26 -33.29
N TYR A 355 -1.44 -12.59 -32.47
CA TYR A 355 -0.93 -11.73 -31.40
C TYR A 355 -0.30 -12.50 -30.24
N TYR A 356 -0.65 -13.78 -30.07
CA TYR A 356 -0.02 -14.61 -29.05
C TYR A 356 1.47 -14.85 -29.33
N PRO A 357 1.89 -15.39 -30.50
CA PRO A 357 3.30 -15.52 -30.82
C PRO A 357 4.00 -14.17 -31.02
N ILE A 358 3.29 -13.10 -31.41
CA ILE A 358 3.87 -11.73 -31.36
C ILE A 358 4.24 -11.36 -29.93
N ALA A 359 3.34 -11.50 -28.96
CA ALA A 359 3.63 -11.17 -27.56
C ALA A 359 4.78 -12.00 -27.00
N VAL A 360 4.81 -13.31 -27.30
CA VAL A 360 5.91 -14.18 -26.90
C VAL A 360 7.23 -13.77 -27.55
N GLY A 361 7.22 -13.56 -28.87
CA GLY A 361 8.39 -13.15 -29.62
C GLY A 361 8.95 -11.80 -29.17
N VAL A 362 8.08 -10.82 -28.91
CA VAL A 362 8.47 -9.50 -28.39
C VAL A 362 9.12 -9.65 -27.01
N SER A 363 8.55 -10.43 -26.09
CA SER A 363 9.19 -10.65 -24.79
C SER A 363 10.55 -11.32 -24.93
N ILE A 364 10.67 -12.40 -25.70
CA ILE A 364 11.96 -13.06 -25.96
C ILE A 364 12.97 -12.06 -26.53
N PHE A 365 12.56 -11.26 -27.52
CA PHE A 365 13.40 -10.22 -28.11
C PHE A 365 13.87 -9.21 -27.05
N THR A 366 12.97 -8.69 -26.21
CA THR A 366 13.34 -7.74 -25.15
C THR A 366 14.26 -8.36 -24.11
N VAL A 367 14.01 -9.61 -23.69
CA VAL A 367 14.83 -10.33 -22.70
C VAL A 367 16.24 -10.60 -23.23
N LEU A 368 16.37 -10.98 -24.51
CA LEU A 368 17.67 -11.20 -25.13
C LEU A 368 18.45 -9.90 -25.34
N LEU A 369 17.77 -8.80 -25.67
CA LEU A 369 18.41 -7.51 -25.91
C LEU A 369 18.76 -6.76 -24.62
N MET A 370 18.13 -7.12 -23.50
CA MET A 370 18.25 -6.40 -22.23
C MET A 370 19.66 -6.38 -21.62
N PRO A 371 20.39 -7.51 -21.51
CA PRO A 371 21.76 -7.49 -21.00
C PRO A 371 22.68 -6.64 -21.86
N LEU A 372 22.49 -6.66 -23.18
CA LEU A 372 23.26 -5.84 -24.13
C LEU A 372 22.97 -4.34 -23.92
N LEU A 373 21.69 -3.97 -23.82
CA LEU A 373 21.27 -2.59 -23.61
C LEU A 373 21.85 -2.03 -22.30
N ASN A 374 21.85 -2.83 -21.22
CA ASN A 374 22.32 -2.38 -19.90
C ASN A 374 23.84 -2.36 -19.76
N ARG A 375 24.56 -3.16 -20.54
CA ARG A 375 26.02 -3.03 -20.67
C ARG A 375 26.42 -1.69 -21.29
N PHE A 376 25.59 -1.12 -22.16
CA PHE A 376 25.80 0.19 -22.79
C PHE A 376 24.93 1.30 -22.20
N ALA A 377 24.33 1.10 -21.03
CA ALA A 377 23.39 2.08 -20.51
C ALA A 377 24.05 3.40 -20.10
N ASP A 378 25.27 3.40 -19.54
CA ASP A 378 25.96 4.65 -19.19
C ASP A 378 26.26 5.54 -20.41
N PRO A 379 26.81 5.02 -21.54
CA PRO A 379 26.96 5.84 -22.73
C PRO A 379 25.63 6.24 -23.37
N ILE A 380 24.57 5.41 -23.28
CA ILE A 380 23.23 5.77 -23.76
C ILE A 380 22.67 6.93 -22.94
N VAL A 381 22.69 6.85 -21.61
CA VAL A 381 22.22 7.91 -20.71
C VAL A 381 23.05 9.18 -20.92
N GLY A 382 24.38 9.07 -21.01
CA GLY A 382 25.25 10.21 -21.26
C GLY A 382 25.08 10.82 -22.66
N ALA A 383 24.67 10.06 -23.67
CA ALA A 383 24.32 10.58 -24.99
C ALA A 383 22.97 11.33 -24.95
N LEU A 384 22.00 10.78 -24.23
CA LEU A 384 20.70 11.42 -24.01
C LEU A 384 20.85 12.74 -23.26
N GLU A 385 21.66 12.77 -22.20
CA GLU A 385 22.02 14.00 -21.46
C GLU A 385 22.69 15.03 -22.35
N ARG A 386 23.59 14.62 -23.25
CA ARG A 386 24.26 15.56 -24.18
C ARG A 386 23.30 16.10 -25.25
N ALA A 387 22.30 15.32 -25.64
CA ALA A 387 21.28 15.74 -26.60
C ALA A 387 20.20 16.64 -25.95
N GLU A 388 20.02 16.57 -24.64
CA GLU A 388 19.04 17.39 -23.91
C GLU A 388 19.41 18.88 -23.96
N PRO A 389 18.47 19.77 -24.30
CA PRO A 389 18.70 21.21 -24.23
C PRO A 389 19.03 21.66 -22.80
N ARG A 390 19.99 22.58 -22.64
CA ARG A 390 20.39 23.11 -21.31
C ARG A 390 19.23 23.71 -20.51
N TRP A 391 18.19 24.24 -21.17
CA TRP A 391 17.01 24.76 -20.49
C TRP A 391 16.23 23.63 -19.80
N LEU A 392 16.13 22.46 -20.43
CA LEU A 392 15.42 21.31 -19.91
C LEU A 392 16.15 20.75 -18.67
N GLN A 393 17.46 20.58 -18.76
CA GLN A 393 18.28 20.13 -17.63
C GLN A 393 18.11 21.03 -16.40
N ARG A 394 18.20 22.36 -16.58
CA ARG A 394 17.96 23.33 -15.51
C ARG A 394 16.56 23.23 -14.92
N THR A 395 15.53 23.03 -15.76
CA THR A 395 14.15 22.86 -15.26
C THR A 395 13.97 21.57 -14.49
N LEU A 396 14.60 20.46 -14.90
CA LEU A 396 14.54 19.18 -14.21
C LEU A 396 15.26 19.24 -12.87
N GLU A 397 16.44 19.87 -12.81
CA GLU A 397 17.19 20.11 -11.58
C GLU A 397 16.42 21.03 -10.62
N ALA A 398 15.85 22.12 -11.14
CA ALA A 398 15.01 23.03 -10.34
C ALA A 398 13.75 22.33 -9.82
N TYR A 399 13.10 21.50 -10.63
CA TYR A 399 11.94 20.70 -10.24
C TYR A 399 12.31 19.71 -9.13
N HIS A 400 13.41 18.96 -9.29
CA HIS A 400 13.89 18.03 -8.29
C HIS A 400 14.25 18.74 -6.96
N GLY A 401 14.92 19.90 -7.03
CA GLY A 401 15.22 20.74 -5.87
C GLY A 401 13.96 21.26 -5.17
N TRP A 402 12.97 21.72 -5.92
CA TRP A 402 11.68 22.17 -5.38
C TRP A 402 10.89 21.01 -4.74
N PHE A 403 10.87 19.85 -5.37
CA PHE A 403 10.15 18.69 -4.87
C PHE A 403 10.78 18.10 -3.61
N THR A 404 12.12 18.04 -3.54
CA THR A 404 12.84 17.62 -2.32
C THR A 404 12.66 18.62 -1.18
N GLN A 405 12.60 19.92 -1.47
CA GLN A 405 12.22 20.93 -0.48
C GLN A 405 10.78 20.74 0.02
N LEU A 406 9.82 20.42 -0.85
CA LEU A 406 8.44 20.12 -0.45
C LEU A 406 8.33 18.88 0.46
N GLN A 407 9.12 17.83 0.18
CA GLN A 407 9.16 16.63 1.01
C GLN A 407 9.77 16.89 2.38
N ASN A 408 10.75 17.79 2.46
CA ASN A 408 11.51 18.08 3.67
C ASN A 408 11.03 19.36 4.40
N ALA A 409 10.00 20.06 3.90
CA ALA A 409 9.51 21.30 4.50
C ALA A 409 8.80 21.02 5.85
N PRO A 410 9.27 21.60 6.97
CA PRO A 410 8.79 21.22 8.30
C PRO A 410 7.38 21.73 8.68
N THR A 411 6.65 22.46 7.83
CA THR A 411 5.47 23.22 8.32
C THR A 411 4.21 23.28 7.43
N SER A 412 4.21 22.83 6.16
CA SER A 412 2.95 22.71 5.38
C SER A 412 2.43 21.27 5.24
N ALA A 413 3.25 20.30 5.67
CA ALA A 413 2.97 18.87 5.59
C ALA A 413 2.02 18.33 6.68
N SER A 414 1.63 19.11 7.69
CA SER A 414 0.75 18.61 8.76
C SER A 414 -0.66 18.28 8.25
N ALA A 415 -1.31 19.20 7.53
CA ALA A 415 -2.68 18.99 7.05
C ALA A 415 -2.77 17.82 6.07
N TRP A 416 -1.85 17.69 5.10
CA TRP A 416 -1.84 16.58 4.17
C TRP A 416 -1.46 15.25 4.84
N ALA A 417 -0.48 15.24 5.75
CA ALA A 417 -0.13 14.03 6.51
C ALA A 417 -1.31 13.55 7.39
N LEU A 418 -2.12 14.48 7.92
CA LEU A 418 -3.33 14.16 8.68
C LEU A 418 -4.51 13.71 7.80
N VAL A 419 -4.61 14.23 6.57
CA VAL A 419 -5.70 13.93 5.61
C VAL A 419 -5.44 12.64 4.82
N ARG A 420 -4.20 12.38 4.40
CA ARG A 420 -3.82 11.22 3.56
C ARG A 420 -4.32 9.86 4.10
N PRO A 421 -4.10 9.46 5.36
CA PRO A 421 -4.57 8.16 5.85
C PRO A 421 -6.10 8.07 5.81
N ARG A 422 -6.81 9.18 6.05
CA ARG A 422 -8.27 9.24 5.98
C ARG A 422 -8.78 9.11 4.55
N LEU A 423 -8.10 9.70 3.56
CA LEU A 423 -8.45 9.54 2.15
C LEU A 423 -8.26 8.09 1.66
N ILE A 424 -7.18 7.44 2.06
CA ILE A 424 -6.94 6.02 1.74
C ILE A 424 -8.05 5.15 2.34
N GLN A 425 -8.43 5.42 3.60
CA GLN A 425 -9.51 4.70 4.25
C GLN A 425 -10.87 4.94 3.59
N ILE A 426 -11.21 6.19 3.26
CA ILE A 426 -12.42 6.54 2.50
C ILE A 426 -12.44 5.78 1.16
N GLY A 427 -11.31 5.77 0.44
CA GLY A 427 -11.18 5.03 -0.81
C GLY A 427 -11.46 3.55 -0.65
N GLY A 428 -10.87 2.91 0.38
CA GLY A 428 -11.11 1.50 0.69
C GLY A 428 -12.57 1.20 1.05
N GLU A 429 -13.20 2.02 1.88
CA GLU A 429 -14.59 1.83 2.31
C GLU A 429 -15.59 2.08 1.17
N VAL A 430 -15.40 3.14 0.38
CA VAL A 430 -16.19 3.41 -0.83
C VAL A 430 -16.10 2.25 -1.81
N LEU A 431 -14.90 1.74 -2.03
CA LEU A 431 -14.65 0.66 -2.97
C LEU A 431 -15.21 -0.69 -2.44
N PHE A 432 -15.16 -0.93 -1.13
CA PHE A 432 -15.86 -2.04 -0.47
C PHE A 432 -17.38 -1.96 -0.62
N ILE A 433 -18.00 -0.81 -0.31
CA ILE A 433 -19.45 -0.61 -0.40
C ILE A 433 -19.95 -0.77 -1.84
N THR A 434 -19.25 -0.13 -2.79
CA THR A 434 -19.55 -0.27 -4.22
C THR A 434 -19.54 -1.75 -4.58
N GLY A 435 -18.53 -2.48 -4.08
CA GLY A 435 -18.39 -3.90 -4.31
C GLY A 435 -19.54 -4.72 -3.78
N VAL A 436 -19.88 -4.53 -2.50
CA VAL A 436 -20.93 -5.31 -1.84
C VAL A 436 -22.24 -5.12 -2.58
N MET A 437 -22.60 -3.87 -2.89
CA MET A 437 -23.85 -3.56 -3.58
C MET A 437 -23.94 -4.17 -4.99
N THR A 438 -22.83 -4.19 -5.72
CA THR A 438 -22.78 -4.76 -7.07
C THR A 438 -22.86 -6.29 -7.08
N PHE A 439 -22.13 -6.97 -6.18
CA PHE A 439 -22.10 -8.41 -6.09
C PHE A 439 -23.39 -8.99 -5.48
N SER A 440 -24.04 -8.22 -4.59
CA SER A 440 -25.34 -8.56 -4.02
C SER A 440 -26.39 -8.87 -5.09
N ARG A 441 -26.34 -8.24 -6.27
CA ARG A 441 -27.24 -8.59 -7.39
C ARG A 441 -27.01 -10.01 -7.93
N GLN A 442 -25.75 -10.42 -8.07
CA GLN A 442 -25.39 -11.77 -8.54
C GLN A 442 -25.68 -12.84 -7.50
N ILE A 443 -25.40 -12.56 -6.21
CA ILE A 443 -25.78 -13.45 -5.11
C ILE A 443 -27.30 -13.61 -5.07
N LEU A 444 -28.04 -12.50 -5.17
CA LEU A 444 -29.51 -12.54 -5.17
C LEU A 444 -30.03 -13.41 -6.32
N ALA A 445 -29.47 -13.30 -7.52
CA ALA A 445 -29.84 -14.16 -8.65
C ALA A 445 -29.61 -15.65 -8.37
N MET A 446 -28.48 -16.00 -7.75
CA MET A 446 -28.20 -17.38 -7.32
C MET A 446 -29.13 -17.86 -6.21
N VAL A 447 -29.44 -17.02 -5.23
CA VAL A 447 -30.33 -17.34 -4.10
C VAL A 447 -31.77 -17.53 -4.59
N VAL A 448 -32.23 -16.67 -5.50
CA VAL A 448 -33.55 -16.78 -6.14
C VAL A 448 -33.63 -18.01 -7.03
N ALA A 449 -32.57 -18.34 -7.79
CA ALA A 449 -32.54 -19.56 -8.60
C ALA A 449 -32.63 -20.86 -7.77
N ASN A 450 -32.23 -20.81 -6.50
CA ASN A 450 -32.35 -21.91 -5.55
C ASN A 450 -33.47 -21.67 -4.51
N SER A 451 -34.45 -20.82 -4.79
CA SER A 451 -35.47 -20.45 -3.80
C SER A 451 -36.29 -21.64 -3.28
N GLU A 452 -36.44 -22.69 -4.10
CA GLU A 452 -37.14 -23.93 -3.73
C GLU A 452 -36.47 -24.67 -2.56
N SER A 453 -35.14 -24.60 -2.42
CA SER A 453 -34.45 -25.24 -1.29
C SER A 453 -34.61 -24.49 0.03
N PHE A 454 -35.05 -23.23 0.01
CA PHE A 454 -35.20 -22.38 1.20
C PHE A 454 -36.65 -22.20 1.65
N GLY A 455 -37.63 -22.73 0.90
CA GLY A 455 -39.06 -22.69 1.28
C GLY A 455 -39.68 -21.29 1.36
N LEU A 456 -39.02 -20.27 0.81
CA LEU A 456 -39.46 -18.87 0.86
C LEU A 456 -39.89 -18.40 -0.53
N ALA A 457 -40.99 -17.66 -0.60
CA ALA A 457 -41.45 -17.05 -1.85
C ALA A 457 -40.43 -16.02 -2.37
N PRO A 458 -40.17 -15.96 -3.69
CA PRO A 458 -39.24 -14.98 -4.27
C PRO A 458 -39.56 -13.52 -3.87
N GLY A 459 -40.84 -13.20 -3.70
CA GLY A 459 -41.31 -11.87 -3.30
C GLY A 459 -40.90 -11.44 -1.87
N THR A 460 -40.63 -12.37 -0.95
CA THR A 460 -40.15 -12.06 0.41
C THR A 460 -38.63 -12.17 0.52
N LEU A 461 -38.00 -13.02 -0.29
CA LEU A 461 -36.54 -13.19 -0.31
C LEU A 461 -35.80 -11.92 -0.75
N VAL A 462 -36.29 -11.24 -1.79
CA VAL A 462 -35.65 -10.03 -2.34
C VAL A 462 -35.54 -8.90 -1.30
N PRO A 463 -36.61 -8.46 -0.62
CA PRO A 463 -36.50 -7.38 0.38
C PRO A 463 -35.70 -7.79 1.61
N VAL A 464 -35.79 -9.05 2.06
CA VAL A 464 -34.99 -9.55 3.20
C VAL A 464 -33.50 -9.53 2.88
N PHE A 465 -33.12 -10.00 1.68
CA PHE A 465 -31.74 -10.00 1.22
C PHE A 465 -31.17 -8.58 1.14
N TRP A 466 -31.88 -7.64 0.51
CA TRP A 466 -31.43 -6.24 0.46
C TRP A 466 -31.41 -5.57 1.84
N GLY A 467 -32.28 -5.98 2.77
CA GLY A 467 -32.22 -5.56 4.17
C GLY A 467 -30.92 -5.99 4.87
N VAL A 468 -30.51 -7.24 4.70
CA VAL A 468 -29.22 -7.73 5.23
C VAL A 468 -28.03 -7.00 4.62
N VAL A 469 -28.05 -6.80 3.29
CA VAL A 469 -27.01 -6.05 2.57
C VAL A 469 -26.94 -4.60 3.05
N ALA A 470 -28.08 -3.95 3.27
CA ALA A 470 -28.14 -2.58 3.79
C ALA A 470 -27.51 -2.47 5.18
N VAL A 471 -27.74 -3.44 6.07
CA VAL A 471 -27.10 -3.50 7.39
C VAL A 471 -25.59 -3.65 7.27
N ILE A 472 -25.10 -4.52 6.38
CA ILE A 472 -23.65 -4.72 6.14
C ILE A 472 -23.00 -3.44 5.59
N VAL A 473 -23.67 -2.71 4.70
CA VAL A 473 -23.15 -1.48 4.08
C VAL A 473 -23.23 -0.27 5.02
N LEU A 474 -24.13 -0.26 6.00
CA LEU A 474 -24.30 0.89 6.88
C LEU A 474 -23.07 1.19 7.74
N ILE A 475 -22.36 0.14 8.18
CA ILE A 475 -21.13 0.25 8.99
C ILE A 475 -20.02 1.02 8.24
N PRO A 476 -19.58 0.59 7.04
CA PRO A 476 -18.57 1.33 6.27
C PRO A 476 -19.11 2.67 5.76
N LEU A 477 -20.41 2.80 5.47
CA LEU A 477 -20.97 4.08 5.02
C LEU A 477 -20.86 5.16 6.10
N PHE A 478 -21.12 4.79 7.36
CA PHE A 478 -20.88 5.67 8.49
C PHE A 478 -19.40 6.03 8.66
N ALA A 479 -18.50 5.07 8.44
CA ALA A 479 -17.07 5.31 8.54
C ALA A 479 -16.58 6.30 7.46
N VAL A 480 -17.12 6.24 6.23
CA VAL A 480 -16.87 7.21 5.15
C VAL A 480 -17.32 8.60 5.58
N TRP A 481 -18.54 8.74 6.09
CA TRP A 481 -19.08 10.03 6.56
C TRP A 481 -18.22 10.66 7.65
N ARG A 482 -17.78 9.86 8.62
CA ARG A 482 -16.93 10.30 9.73
C ARG A 482 -15.56 10.73 9.23
N ASN A 483 -14.91 9.95 8.38
CA ASN A 483 -13.59 10.28 7.82
C ASN A 483 -13.66 11.56 6.96
N LEU A 484 -14.72 11.71 6.17
CA LEU A 484 -14.93 12.89 5.31
C LEU A 484 -15.20 14.15 6.15
N SER A 485 -15.99 14.02 7.23
CA SER A 485 -16.19 15.08 8.23
C SER A 485 -14.89 15.49 8.91
N ALA A 486 -14.02 14.52 9.17
CA ALA A 486 -12.76 14.74 9.86
C ALA A 486 -11.70 15.34 8.91
N VAL A 487 -11.72 15.01 7.61
CA VAL A 487 -10.95 15.71 6.56
C VAL A 487 -11.43 17.16 6.41
N ALA A 488 -12.75 17.38 6.38
CA ALA A 488 -13.33 18.72 6.33
C ALA A 488 -12.90 19.60 7.51
N MET A 489 -12.79 19.01 8.71
CA MET A 489 -12.27 19.68 9.90
C MET A 489 -10.80 20.09 9.77
N ILE A 490 -9.93 19.16 9.34
CA ILE A 490 -8.49 19.46 9.14
C ILE A 490 -8.30 20.54 8.08
N LEU A 491 -9.04 20.49 6.97
CA LEU A 491 -8.98 21.49 5.91
C LEU A 491 -9.49 22.85 6.40
N ALA A 492 -10.59 22.89 7.15
CA ALA A 492 -11.11 24.13 7.72
C ALA A 492 -10.13 24.78 8.71
N GLU A 493 -9.34 23.98 9.42
CA GLU A 493 -8.32 24.44 10.36
C GLU A 493 -7.04 24.94 9.65
N SER A 494 -6.71 24.37 8.49
CA SER A 494 -5.56 24.78 7.67
C SER A 494 -5.68 26.16 7.03
N VAL A 495 -6.90 26.70 6.90
CA VAL A 495 -7.17 27.97 6.22
C VAL A 495 -6.92 29.20 7.11
N GLY A 496 -6.71 29.01 8.43
CA GLY A 496 -6.27 30.08 9.34
C GLY A 496 -7.21 31.30 9.40
N GLY A 497 -8.19 31.31 10.30
CA GLY A 497 -9.08 32.47 10.46
C GLY A 497 -10.05 32.39 11.63
N LEU A 498 -10.57 33.57 12.02
CA LEU A 498 -11.56 33.80 13.09
C LEU A 498 -12.71 32.77 13.06
N ALA A 499 -13.10 32.28 14.25
CA ALA A 499 -14.09 31.23 14.49
C ALA A 499 -15.36 31.21 13.59
N PRO A 500 -16.03 32.33 13.28
CA PRO A 500 -17.24 32.29 12.46
C PRO A 500 -17.01 31.93 10.97
N ALA A 501 -15.81 32.18 10.42
CA ALA A 501 -15.48 31.78 9.06
C ALA A 501 -15.21 30.26 8.96
N ARG A 502 -14.63 29.68 10.02
CA ARG A 502 -14.33 28.25 10.14
C ARG A 502 -15.61 27.40 10.14
N ASP A 503 -16.62 27.79 10.90
CA ASP A 503 -17.86 27.02 11.03
C ASP A 503 -18.70 27.05 9.75
N ARG A 504 -18.64 28.14 8.98
CA ARG A 504 -19.27 28.23 7.64
C ARG A 504 -18.56 27.33 6.62
N LEU A 505 -17.22 27.32 6.61
CA LEU A 505 -16.44 26.44 5.74
C LEU A 505 -16.67 24.96 6.07
N LEU A 506 -16.68 24.60 7.35
CA LEU A 506 -16.95 23.24 7.81
C LEU A 506 -18.34 22.75 7.38
N THR A 507 -19.36 23.61 7.55
CA THR A 507 -20.74 23.31 7.13
C THR A 507 -20.82 23.14 5.61
N GLY A 508 -20.12 23.98 4.85
CA GLY A 508 -20.02 23.87 3.39
C GLY A 508 -19.37 22.56 2.93
N PHE A 509 -18.22 22.19 3.50
CA PHE A 509 -17.54 20.93 3.19
C PHE A 509 -18.39 19.71 3.55
N LYS A 510 -19.07 19.72 4.71
CA LYS A 510 -20.00 18.64 5.11
C LYS A 510 -21.21 18.54 4.17
N GLY A 511 -21.72 19.66 3.67
CA GLY A 511 -22.79 19.69 2.67
C GLY A 511 -22.37 19.06 1.34
N ILE A 512 -21.19 19.45 0.83
CA ILE A 512 -20.62 18.87 -0.40
C ILE A 512 -20.37 17.36 -0.23
N ALA A 513 -19.81 16.97 0.92
CA ALA A 513 -19.60 15.59 1.29
C ALA A 513 -20.90 14.75 1.32
N LEU A 514 -21.96 15.29 1.94
CA LEU A 514 -23.25 14.63 2.02
C LEU A 514 -23.88 14.47 0.63
N PHE A 515 -23.80 15.53 -0.19
CA PHE A 515 -24.27 15.49 -1.57
C PHE A 515 -23.51 14.45 -2.41
N ALA A 516 -22.18 14.41 -2.29
CA ALA A 516 -21.35 13.43 -2.99
C ALA A 516 -21.68 11.99 -2.59
N ILE A 517 -21.85 11.72 -1.28
CA ILE A 517 -22.28 10.40 -0.79
C ILE A 517 -23.68 10.06 -1.27
N GLY A 518 -24.63 11.00 -1.21
CA GLY A 518 -26.00 10.78 -1.67
C GLY A 518 -26.07 10.48 -3.17
N PHE A 519 -25.34 11.23 -3.99
CA PHE A 519 -25.21 11.02 -5.43
C PHE A 519 -24.59 9.64 -5.74
N TRP A 520 -23.51 9.29 -5.04
CA TRP A 520 -22.83 8.01 -5.20
C TRP A 520 -23.70 6.82 -4.77
N LEU A 521 -24.43 6.92 -3.65
CA LEU A 521 -25.38 5.89 -3.21
C LEU A 521 -26.53 5.72 -4.20
N HIS A 522 -27.08 6.82 -4.73
CA HIS A 522 -28.14 6.78 -5.72
C HIS A 522 -27.70 6.04 -7.00
N ALA A 523 -26.46 6.26 -7.45
CA ALA A 523 -25.90 5.58 -8.62
C ALA A 523 -25.74 4.06 -8.45
N ILE A 524 -25.68 3.56 -7.21
CA ILE A 524 -25.38 2.16 -6.90
C ILE A 524 -26.64 1.39 -6.47
N LEU A 525 -27.57 2.06 -5.80
CA LEU A 525 -28.80 1.45 -5.30
C LEU A 525 -29.66 0.87 -6.45
N PRO A 526 -30.19 -0.35 -6.32
CA PRO A 526 -31.05 -0.99 -7.31
C PRO A 526 -32.47 -0.41 -7.22
N THR A 527 -32.64 0.83 -7.65
CA THR A 527 -33.93 1.55 -7.65
C THR A 527 -35.02 0.79 -8.38
N ASP A 528 -34.64 -0.02 -9.38
CA ASP A 528 -35.56 -0.69 -10.30
C ASP A 528 -36.11 -2.01 -9.73
N GLN A 529 -35.48 -2.54 -8.67
CA GLN A 529 -35.87 -3.81 -8.03
C GLN A 529 -36.56 -3.61 -6.67
N LEU A 530 -36.49 -2.40 -6.10
CA LEU A 530 -37.01 -2.07 -4.78
C LEU A 530 -38.36 -1.35 -4.92
N GLY A 531 -39.46 -2.07 -4.67
CA GLY A 531 -40.77 -1.45 -4.45
C GLY A 531 -40.81 -0.60 -3.17
N ILE A 532 -41.94 0.07 -2.92
CA ILE A 532 -42.16 0.95 -1.75
C ILE A 532 -41.81 0.25 -0.43
N TRP A 533 -42.15 -1.04 -0.31
CA TRP A 533 -41.84 -1.86 0.86
C TRP A 533 -40.34 -2.11 1.08
N GLY A 534 -39.55 -2.17 0.01
CA GLY A 534 -38.08 -2.26 0.09
C GLY A 534 -37.46 -1.00 0.65
N TRP A 535 -37.96 0.18 0.22
CA TRP A 535 -37.55 1.47 0.79
C TRP A 535 -37.93 1.62 2.26
N ILE A 536 -39.11 1.17 2.65
CA ILE A 536 -39.55 1.17 4.05
C ILE A 536 -38.64 0.27 4.90
N ALA A 537 -38.30 -0.93 4.42
CA ALA A 537 -37.42 -1.85 5.13
C ALA A 537 -36.00 -1.30 5.31
N ILE A 538 -35.43 -0.69 4.25
CA ILE A 538 -34.11 -0.03 4.30
C ILE A 538 -34.13 1.16 5.25
N SER A 539 -35.18 1.98 5.20
CA SER A 539 -35.33 3.15 6.07
C SER A 539 -35.48 2.74 7.54
N LEU A 540 -36.27 1.70 7.82
CA LEU A 540 -36.43 1.15 9.15
C LEU A 540 -35.11 0.57 9.67
N ALA A 541 -34.38 -0.19 8.86
CA ALA A 541 -33.06 -0.72 9.21
C ALA A 541 -32.04 0.39 9.48
N ALA A 542 -32.05 1.47 8.68
CA ALA A 542 -31.20 2.63 8.90
C ALA A 542 -31.56 3.37 10.20
N ILE A 543 -32.85 3.58 10.48
CA ILE A 543 -33.31 4.22 11.72
C ILE A 543 -32.95 3.38 12.94
N VAL A 544 -33.19 2.06 12.88
CA VAL A 544 -32.84 1.12 13.95
C VAL A 544 -31.33 1.09 14.16
N PHE A 545 -30.53 1.09 13.10
CA PHE A 545 -29.08 1.15 13.21
C PHE A 545 -28.60 2.46 13.82
N VAL A 546 -29.10 3.61 13.35
CA VAL A 546 -28.76 4.92 13.93
C VAL A 546 -29.18 4.98 15.41
N GLY A 547 -30.36 4.46 15.75
CA GLY A 547 -30.85 4.38 17.12
C GLY A 547 -29.98 3.49 18.03
N ILE A 548 -29.63 2.28 17.57
CA ILE A 548 -28.84 1.30 18.33
C ILE A 548 -27.38 1.72 18.45
N PHE A 549 -26.82 2.26 17.37
CA PHE A 549 -25.39 2.52 17.30
C PHE A 549 -25.00 3.95 17.64
N SER A 550 -25.90 4.96 17.61
CA SER A 550 -25.53 6.35 17.95
C SER A 550 -24.67 6.50 19.21
N ASN A 551 -24.93 5.70 20.25
CA ASN A 551 -24.17 5.72 21.50
C ASN A 551 -22.98 4.72 21.57
N ARG A 552 -22.90 3.73 20.66
CA ARG A 552 -21.85 2.69 20.63
C ARG A 552 -20.86 2.82 19.46
N LEU A 553 -21.17 3.62 18.45
CA LEU A 553 -20.39 3.75 17.21
C LEU A 553 -19.03 4.41 17.45
N ILE A 554 -18.94 5.28 18.46
CA ILE A 554 -17.67 5.88 18.91
C ILE A 554 -16.75 4.81 19.53
N TYR A 555 -17.32 3.93 20.36
CA TYR A 555 -16.61 2.84 21.04
C TYR A 555 -16.14 1.75 20.07
N TRP A 556 -17.04 1.25 19.21
CA TRP A 556 -16.72 0.22 18.21
C TRP A 556 -15.70 0.71 17.18
N HIS A 557 -15.71 2.00 16.85
CA HIS A 557 -14.73 2.57 15.95
C HIS A 557 -13.34 2.61 16.57
N SER A 558 -13.21 2.99 17.85
CA SER A 558 -11.94 2.92 18.57
C SER A 558 -11.41 1.49 18.59
N GLN A 559 -12.30 0.51 18.79
CA GLN A 559 -11.97 -0.91 18.91
C GLN A 559 -11.63 -1.57 17.56
N TRP A 560 -12.28 -1.17 16.47
CA TRP A 560 -11.98 -1.68 15.13
C TRP A 560 -10.74 -1.03 14.50
N GLN A 561 -10.48 0.26 14.80
CA GLN A 561 -9.20 0.90 14.47
C GLN A 561 -8.04 0.29 15.24
N THR A 562 -8.21 -0.02 16.53
CA THR A 562 -7.22 -0.79 17.30
C THR A 562 -7.10 -2.20 16.74
N SER A 563 -8.18 -2.91 16.44
CA SER A 563 -8.11 -4.26 15.82
C SER A 563 -7.40 -4.28 14.46
N MET A 564 -7.62 -3.27 13.61
CA MET A 564 -6.92 -3.14 12.33
C MET A 564 -5.46 -2.73 12.54
N ARG A 565 -5.17 -1.81 13.48
CA ARG A 565 -3.80 -1.45 13.87
C ARG A 565 -3.06 -2.62 14.51
N ASP A 566 -3.71 -3.48 15.29
CA ASP A 566 -3.11 -4.65 15.95
C ASP A 566 -2.89 -5.81 14.98
N VAL A 567 -3.67 -5.88 13.89
CA VAL A 567 -3.47 -6.84 12.79
C VAL A 567 -2.41 -6.33 11.80
N LEU A 568 -2.23 -5.01 11.67
CA LEU A 568 -1.23 -4.35 10.81
C LEU A 568 0.08 -4.00 11.52
N ALA A 569 0.06 -3.90 12.85
CA ALA A 569 1.24 -3.75 13.68
C ALA A 569 1.88 -5.13 13.77
N GLU A 570 2.91 -5.31 12.96
CA GLU A 570 3.90 -6.37 13.16
C GLU A 570 4.23 -6.49 14.65
N ASP A 571 4.17 -7.73 15.14
CA ASP A 571 4.94 -8.27 16.25
C ASP A 571 5.16 -7.29 17.44
N PRO A 572 4.53 -7.53 18.61
CA PRO A 572 4.76 -6.74 19.83
C PRO A 572 6.24 -6.64 20.27
N ARG A 573 7.15 -7.36 19.61
CA ARG A 573 8.61 -7.35 19.84
C ARG A 573 9.43 -6.89 18.63
N GLY A 574 8.85 -6.09 17.74
CA GLY A 574 9.57 -5.51 16.60
C GLY A 574 10.70 -4.54 17.00
N PRO A 575 11.60 -4.17 16.06
CA PRO A 575 12.74 -3.28 16.32
C PRO A 575 12.34 -1.87 16.79
N LYS A 576 11.09 -1.45 16.57
CA LYS A 576 10.55 -0.19 17.10
C LYS A 576 10.28 -0.25 18.61
N VAL A 577 9.67 -1.33 19.09
CA VAL A 577 9.43 -1.55 20.53
C VAL A 577 10.76 -1.68 21.28
N ALA A 578 11.73 -2.40 20.73
CA ALA A 578 13.07 -2.49 21.31
C ALA A 578 13.86 -1.15 21.30
N ALA A 579 13.54 -0.23 20.38
CA ALA A 579 14.11 1.12 20.37
C ALA A 579 13.41 2.03 21.37
N ALA A 580 12.08 1.89 21.51
CA ALA A 580 11.25 2.61 22.47
C ALA A 580 11.59 2.21 23.92
N GLU A 581 11.74 0.91 24.21
CA GLU A 581 12.21 0.39 25.52
C GLU A 581 13.58 0.96 25.90
N LYS A 582 14.53 1.01 24.96
CA LYS A 582 15.86 1.61 25.20
C LYS A 582 15.80 3.11 25.49
N LEU A 583 14.97 3.85 24.75
CA LEU A 583 14.76 5.30 24.97
C LEU A 583 14.07 5.57 26.31
N ARG A 584 13.18 4.68 26.73
CA ARG A 584 12.50 4.74 28.03
C ARG A 584 13.47 4.44 29.18
N GLU A 585 14.25 3.37 29.09
CA GLU A 585 15.31 3.06 30.07
C GLU A 585 16.34 4.19 30.19
N GLN A 586 16.65 4.87 29.08
CA GLN A 586 17.58 5.99 29.07
C GLN A 586 16.98 7.22 29.77
N ARG A 587 15.70 7.56 29.49
CA ARG A 587 14.98 8.62 30.21
C ARG A 587 14.88 8.35 31.70
N GLU A 588 14.53 7.12 32.09
CA GLU A 588 14.45 6.73 33.51
C GLU A 588 15.81 6.85 34.21
N LYS A 589 16.92 6.52 33.54
CA LYS A 589 18.28 6.73 34.08
C LYS A 589 18.64 8.21 34.25
N ASP A 590 18.30 9.05 33.28
CA ASP A 590 18.56 10.49 33.35
C ASP A 590 17.68 11.20 34.40
N LEU A 591 16.48 10.66 34.65
CA LEU A 591 15.56 11.10 35.69
C LEU A 591 15.90 10.56 37.09
N ALA A 592 16.59 9.42 37.22
CA ALA A 592 16.91 8.80 38.51
C ALA A 592 17.73 9.69 39.46
N GLY A 593 18.36 10.74 38.93
CA GLY A 593 19.05 11.75 39.72
C GLY A 593 18.18 12.89 40.22
N TRP A 594 16.91 13.02 39.81
CA TRP A 594 16.00 14.14 40.07
C TRP A 594 14.72 13.67 40.79
N ASP A 595 14.17 14.48 41.70
CA ASP A 595 12.91 14.19 42.40
C ASP A 595 11.68 14.54 41.53
N VAL A 596 11.55 13.88 40.37
CA VAL A 596 10.48 14.11 39.39
C VAL A 596 10.00 12.80 38.75
N GLU A 597 8.72 12.77 38.41
CA GLU A 597 8.05 11.66 37.75
C GLU A 597 7.44 12.08 36.41
N LEU A 598 7.31 11.08 35.54
CA LEU A 598 6.54 11.17 34.30
C LEU A 598 5.16 10.56 34.51
N ARG A 599 4.11 11.29 34.14
CA ARG A 599 2.73 10.83 34.28
C ARG A 599 1.95 11.11 33.00
N GLU A 600 1.26 10.09 32.51
CA GLU A 600 0.46 10.18 31.29
C GLU A 600 -0.99 10.52 31.64
N SER A 601 -1.60 11.43 30.87
CA SER A 601 -3.01 11.79 31.04
C SER A 601 -3.70 11.89 29.69
N VAL A 602 -4.94 11.40 29.59
CA VAL A 602 -5.74 11.46 28.36
C VAL A 602 -6.82 12.51 28.53
N VAL A 603 -6.91 13.44 27.58
CA VAL A 603 -7.94 14.49 27.57
C VAL A 603 -9.31 13.86 27.26
N PRO A 604 -10.30 13.95 28.17
CA PRO A 604 -11.60 13.31 28.00
C PRO A 604 -12.45 13.89 26.88
N ASP A 605 -13.35 13.06 26.36
CA ASP A 605 -14.44 13.48 25.48
C ASP A 605 -15.40 14.42 26.21
N GLY A 606 -15.42 15.70 25.80
CA GLY A 606 -16.28 16.73 26.39
C GLY A 606 -15.64 17.57 27.49
N ALA A 607 -14.31 17.51 27.66
CA ALA A 607 -13.61 18.36 28.62
C ALA A 607 -13.93 19.87 28.41
N PRO A 608 -14.29 20.62 29.47
CA PRO A 608 -14.66 22.04 29.35
C PRO A 608 -13.50 22.94 28.89
N TYR A 609 -12.27 22.44 28.99
CA TYR A 609 -11.05 23.09 28.50
C TYR A 609 -10.60 22.60 27.11
N ALA A 610 -11.35 21.71 26.46
CA ALA A 610 -11.06 21.29 25.10
C ALA A 610 -11.04 22.49 24.14
N GLY A 611 -10.00 22.58 23.31
CA GLY A 611 -9.76 23.67 22.39
C GLY A 611 -9.12 24.92 23.02
N GLN A 612 -8.84 24.92 24.32
CA GLN A 612 -8.02 25.96 24.96
C GLN A 612 -6.53 25.71 24.71
N SER A 613 -5.76 26.79 24.60
CA SER A 613 -4.30 26.70 24.46
C SER A 613 -3.61 26.39 25.79
N LEU A 614 -2.43 25.77 25.76
CA LEU A 614 -1.63 25.51 26.96
C LEU A 614 -1.31 26.78 27.76
N ALA A 615 -1.17 27.94 27.11
CA ALA A 615 -1.03 29.24 27.76
C ALA A 615 -2.26 29.65 28.58
N GLN A 616 -3.47 29.31 28.10
CA GLN A 616 -4.73 29.58 28.79
C GLN A 616 -4.96 28.61 29.95
N LEU A 617 -4.58 27.35 29.76
CA LEU A 617 -4.63 26.33 30.81
C LEU A 617 -3.64 26.61 31.94
N ALA A 618 -2.54 27.31 31.62
CA ALA A 618 -1.55 27.74 32.58
C ALA A 618 -1.07 26.59 33.50
N ILE A 619 -0.88 25.39 32.92
CA ILE A 619 -0.53 24.17 33.67
C ILE A 619 0.74 24.34 34.51
N PRO A 620 1.86 24.91 33.99
CA PRO A 620 3.05 25.11 34.81
C PRO A 620 2.85 26.02 36.03
N PRO A 621 2.29 27.24 35.93
CA PRO A 621 2.07 28.08 37.10
C PRO A 621 0.93 27.61 38.02
N GLN A 622 -0.04 26.80 37.54
CA GLN A 622 -1.12 26.28 38.38
C GLN A 622 -0.74 25.05 39.18
N PHE A 623 -0.02 24.10 38.57
CA PHE A 623 0.23 22.78 39.16
C PHE A 623 1.71 22.50 39.44
N GLY A 624 2.62 23.36 38.98
CA GLY A 624 4.06 23.15 39.16
C GLY A 624 4.68 22.07 38.27
N CYS A 625 3.91 21.50 37.32
CA CYS A 625 4.37 20.49 36.36
C CYS A 625 4.38 21.03 34.93
N THR A 626 5.23 20.48 34.07
CA THR A 626 5.34 20.85 32.65
C THR A 626 4.79 19.77 31.73
N VAL A 627 4.11 20.18 30.67
CA VAL A 627 3.76 19.30 29.55
C VAL A 627 5.00 19.07 28.69
N LEU A 628 5.45 17.82 28.62
CA LEU A 628 6.63 17.37 27.87
C LEU A 628 6.27 17.04 26.41
N GLU A 629 5.20 16.26 26.22
CA GLU A 629 4.75 15.79 24.91
C GLU A 629 3.22 15.76 24.84
N VAL A 630 2.68 15.94 23.64
CA VAL A 630 1.27 15.69 23.34
C VAL A 630 1.17 14.72 22.17
N GLU A 631 0.64 13.53 22.39
CA GLU A 631 0.32 12.57 21.33
C GLU A 631 -1.10 12.81 20.83
N ARG A 632 -1.24 13.04 19.53
CA ARG A 632 -2.54 13.16 18.85
C ARG A 632 -2.66 12.10 17.78
N ASN A 633 -3.50 11.10 18.02
CA ASN A 633 -3.79 10.01 17.07
C ASN A 633 -2.56 9.22 16.59
N GLY A 634 -1.52 9.04 17.42
CA GLY A 634 -0.26 8.39 17.04
C GLY A 634 0.81 9.33 16.49
N ILE A 635 0.59 10.64 16.50
CA ILE A 635 1.60 11.65 16.16
C ILE A 635 2.04 12.33 17.44
N VAL A 636 3.31 12.16 17.79
CA VAL A 636 3.92 12.78 18.97
C VAL A 636 4.34 14.21 18.64
N ILE A 637 3.79 15.18 19.37
CA ILE A 637 4.13 16.59 19.29
C ILE A 637 5.09 16.89 20.45
N THR A 638 6.37 17.12 20.12
CA THR A 638 7.44 17.43 21.09
C THR A 638 7.69 18.93 21.21
N ALA A 639 7.40 19.71 20.16
CA ALA A 639 7.53 21.17 20.15
C ALA A 639 6.32 21.82 20.84
N ILE A 640 6.28 21.73 22.17
CA ILE A 640 5.19 22.26 22.99
C ILE A 640 5.26 23.79 23.04
N ARG A 641 4.45 24.45 22.21
CA ARG A 641 4.31 25.90 22.19
C ARG A 641 3.16 26.39 23.09
N PRO A 642 3.22 27.63 23.62
CA PRO A 642 2.15 28.18 24.46
C PRO A 642 0.78 28.25 23.75
N ASP A 643 0.76 28.41 22.43
CA ASP A 643 -0.45 28.46 21.59
C ASP A 643 -1.03 27.07 21.24
N LEU A 644 -0.32 25.98 21.56
CA LEU A 644 -0.76 24.61 21.30
C LEU A 644 -2.06 24.33 22.06
N ARG A 645 -3.10 23.90 21.36
CA ARG A 645 -4.42 23.59 21.94
C ARG A 645 -4.58 22.09 22.19
N LEU A 646 -5.17 21.75 23.34
CA LEU A 646 -5.53 20.38 23.68
C LEU A 646 -6.92 20.04 23.16
N TYR A 647 -7.09 18.86 22.59
CA TYR A 647 -8.36 18.34 22.09
C TYR A 647 -8.72 17.01 22.77
N PRO A 648 -10.00 16.61 22.72
CA PRO A 648 -10.41 15.30 23.21
C PRO A 648 -9.64 14.17 22.54
N GLY A 649 -9.17 13.22 23.34
CA GLY A 649 -8.35 12.09 22.91
C GLY A 649 -6.86 12.39 22.76
N ASP A 650 -6.41 13.63 23.00
CA ASP A 650 -4.98 13.92 23.12
C ASP A 650 -4.42 13.21 24.37
N ARG A 651 -3.26 12.55 24.23
CA ARG A 651 -2.50 12.05 25.37
C ARG A 651 -1.40 13.03 25.69
N VAL A 652 -1.30 13.41 26.95
CA VAL A 652 -0.39 14.44 27.44
C VAL A 652 0.57 13.79 28.41
N LEU A 653 1.87 13.94 28.15
CA LEU A 653 2.93 13.49 29.05
C LEU A 653 3.34 14.66 29.95
N LEU A 654 3.14 14.50 31.26
CA LEU A 654 3.46 15.48 32.29
C LEU A 654 4.77 15.11 32.98
N LEU A 655 5.60 16.12 33.25
CA LEU A 655 6.83 16.01 34.04
C LEU A 655 6.74 16.94 35.26
N GLY A 656 6.92 16.40 36.46
CA GLY A 656 6.87 17.17 37.72
C GLY A 656 7.02 16.26 38.94
N LYS A 657 6.92 16.78 40.16
CA LYS A 657 6.86 15.93 41.37
C LYS A 657 5.57 15.09 41.38
N GLU A 658 5.56 13.96 42.07
CA GLU A 658 4.39 13.05 42.13
C GLU A 658 3.08 13.79 42.50
N GLU A 659 3.10 14.62 43.55
CA GLU A 659 1.93 15.39 43.98
C GLU A 659 1.46 16.41 42.92
N GLN A 660 2.40 16.99 42.17
CA GLN A 660 2.14 18.01 41.14
C GLN A 660 1.54 17.40 39.87
N THR A 661 2.12 16.30 39.41
CA THR A 661 1.64 15.59 38.22
C THR A 661 0.30 14.91 38.50
N ALA A 662 0.08 14.38 39.72
CA ALA A 662 -1.21 13.86 40.14
C ALA A 662 -2.31 14.93 40.18
N ALA A 663 -2.00 16.14 40.66
CA ALA A 663 -2.96 17.25 40.67
C ALA A 663 -3.35 17.70 39.24
N ALA A 664 -2.35 17.81 38.35
CA ALA A 664 -2.59 18.17 36.94
C ALA A 664 -3.30 17.06 36.16
N GLU A 665 -2.95 15.79 36.40
CA GLU A 665 -3.66 14.66 35.83
C GLU A 665 -5.13 14.67 36.26
N ASN A 666 -5.39 14.84 37.56
CA ASN A 666 -6.77 14.94 38.07
C ASN A 666 -7.53 16.06 37.34
N PHE A 667 -6.95 17.26 37.22
CA PHE A 667 -7.55 18.35 36.43
C PHE A 667 -7.85 17.95 34.98
N LEU A 668 -6.88 17.31 34.31
CA LEU A 668 -7.01 16.81 32.95
C LEU A 668 -7.93 15.61 32.80
N GLN A 669 -8.36 14.95 33.88
CA GLN A 669 -9.22 13.76 33.85
C GLN A 669 -10.63 13.99 34.42
N HIS A 670 -11.05 15.23 34.68
CA HIS A 670 -12.43 15.56 35.13
C HIS A 670 -13.49 15.32 34.03
N ALA A 671 -13.66 14.06 33.63
CA ALA A 671 -14.84 13.35 33.15
C ALA A 671 -14.40 11.94 32.71
N ARG A 672 -14.55 10.95 33.60
CA ARG A 672 -14.24 9.50 33.48
C ARG A 672 -12.77 9.08 33.52
N ALA A 673 -12.54 8.15 34.46
CA ALA A 673 -11.29 7.52 34.81
C ALA A 673 -10.83 6.43 33.84
N ALA A 674 -9.50 6.29 33.81
CA ALA A 674 -8.69 5.11 33.58
C ALA A 674 -8.92 4.33 32.27
N THR A 675 -8.04 4.58 31.30
CA THR A 675 -7.61 3.53 30.36
C THR A 675 -6.11 3.36 30.55
N ASP A 676 -5.73 2.37 31.36
CA ASP A 676 -4.35 1.96 31.57
C ASP A 676 -3.92 1.15 30.33
N GLN A 677 -3.48 1.86 29.30
CA GLN A 677 -2.83 1.30 28.12
C GLN A 677 -1.59 2.12 27.84
N SER A 678 -0.45 1.62 28.34
CA SER A 678 0.88 2.18 28.09
C SER A 678 1.17 2.17 26.58
N HIS A 679 1.03 3.32 25.95
CA HIS A 679 1.57 3.56 24.62
C HIS A 679 2.81 4.41 24.77
N GLU A 680 3.95 3.88 24.33
CA GLU A 680 5.24 4.51 24.58
C GLU A 680 5.41 5.80 23.75
N PHE A 681 5.59 6.91 24.45
CA PHE A 681 5.95 8.21 23.89
C PHE A 681 7.37 8.16 23.28
N GLU A 682 7.51 8.10 21.95
CA GLU A 682 8.81 7.93 21.26
C GLU A 682 9.56 9.26 20.96
N GLY A 683 9.01 10.43 21.32
CA GLY A 683 9.42 11.70 20.69
C GLY A 683 10.57 12.48 21.32
N SER A 684 10.59 12.64 22.65
CA SER A 684 11.55 13.51 23.34
C SER A 684 12.58 12.74 24.16
N VAL A 685 13.81 13.23 24.12
CA VAL A 685 14.94 12.81 24.95
C VAL A 685 15.06 13.82 26.09
N LEU A 686 15.43 13.32 27.28
CA LEU A 686 15.81 14.13 28.42
C LEU A 686 17.30 13.98 28.60
N GLU A 687 18.03 15.09 28.74
CA GLU A 687 19.46 15.04 29.03
C GLU A 687 19.80 16.12 30.05
N THR A 688 20.68 15.78 31.01
CA THR A 688 21.15 16.73 32.02
C THR A 688 22.49 17.33 31.59
N PHE A 689 22.58 18.66 31.57
CA PHE A 689 23.81 19.39 31.30
C PHE A 689 24.26 20.18 32.52
N VAL A 690 25.57 20.38 32.69
CA VAL A 690 26.10 21.30 33.71
C VAL A 690 26.44 22.62 33.03
N VAL A 691 25.96 23.74 33.57
CA VAL A 691 26.20 25.07 33.01
C VAL A 691 27.69 25.44 33.14
N PRO A 692 28.43 25.58 32.03
CA PRO A 692 29.85 25.92 32.05
C PRO A 692 30.08 27.43 32.29
N GLU A 693 31.31 27.81 32.66
CA GLU A 693 31.74 29.21 32.60
C GLU A 693 31.72 29.69 31.14
N GLY A 694 30.78 30.57 30.79
CA GLY A 694 30.55 30.96 29.41
C GLY A 694 29.60 32.15 29.22
N PRO A 695 29.39 32.60 27.96
CA PRO A 695 28.66 33.84 27.63
C PRO A 695 27.15 33.80 27.93
N HIS A 696 26.63 32.61 28.26
CA HIS A 696 25.22 32.35 28.55
C HIS A 696 24.93 32.21 30.05
N ALA A 697 25.96 32.14 30.90
CA ALA A 697 25.80 32.15 32.35
C ALA A 697 25.38 33.54 32.87
N GLY A 698 24.58 33.57 33.94
CA GLY A 698 24.02 34.77 34.58
C GLY A 698 22.79 35.38 33.89
N ARG A 699 22.32 34.81 32.76
CA ARG A 699 21.11 35.26 32.05
C ARG A 699 19.87 34.55 32.57
N THR A 700 18.72 35.23 32.52
CA THR A 700 17.43 34.59 32.79
C THR A 700 17.01 33.68 31.64
N LEU A 701 16.17 32.67 31.90
CA LEU A 701 15.62 31.79 30.87
C LEU A 701 14.86 32.58 29.80
N ALA A 702 14.10 33.61 30.19
CA ALA A 702 13.38 34.50 29.28
C ALA A 702 14.34 35.32 28.39
N ALA A 703 15.42 35.87 28.96
CA ALA A 703 16.41 36.63 28.19
C ALA A 703 17.24 35.74 27.24
N SER A 704 17.33 34.44 27.54
CA SER A 704 18.14 33.48 26.79
C SER A 704 17.44 32.98 25.52
N ASN A 705 16.10 33.09 25.44
CA ASN A 705 15.29 32.67 24.28
C ASN A 705 15.63 31.26 23.75
N ILE A 706 15.95 30.33 24.67
CA ILE A 706 16.48 29.00 24.36
C ILE A 706 15.55 28.25 23.40
N GLY A 707 14.26 28.16 23.73
CA GLY A 707 13.28 27.45 22.92
C GLY A 707 13.14 28.00 21.48
N GLN A 708 13.36 29.30 21.25
CA GLN A 708 13.34 29.86 19.89
C GLN A 708 14.65 29.62 19.12
N ARG A 709 15.77 29.49 19.83
CA ARG A 709 17.11 29.33 19.22
C ARG A 709 17.50 27.88 18.97
N THR A 710 17.07 26.97 19.85
CA THR A 710 17.52 25.57 19.83
C THR A 710 16.38 24.58 19.67
N GLY A 711 15.13 24.99 19.87
CA GLY A 711 13.96 24.11 19.91
C GLY A 711 13.84 23.30 21.22
N ALA A 712 14.91 23.21 22.01
CA ALA A 712 14.93 22.50 23.29
C ALA A 712 14.35 23.33 24.43
N ARG A 713 13.86 22.66 25.47
CA ARG A 713 13.24 23.28 26.64
C ARG A 713 13.93 22.88 27.92
N VAL A 714 14.27 23.87 28.76
CA VAL A 714 14.72 23.62 30.13
C VAL A 714 13.51 23.27 30.97
N VAL A 715 13.52 22.08 31.58
CA VAL A 715 12.41 21.53 32.38
C VAL A 715 12.75 21.42 33.87
N GLY A 716 14.03 21.47 34.22
CA GLY A 716 14.49 21.54 35.62
C GLY A 716 15.85 22.22 35.77
N ILE A 717 16.08 22.85 36.92
CA ILE A 717 17.37 23.42 37.33
C ILE A 717 17.69 22.94 38.74
N ARG A 718 18.86 22.35 38.96
CA ARG A 718 19.39 21.99 40.28
C ARG A 718 20.58 22.88 40.60
N ARG A 719 20.48 23.56 41.74
CA ARG A 719 21.50 24.46 42.30
C ARG A 719 21.88 24.01 43.70
N GLY A 720 23.02 23.33 43.82
CA GLY A 720 23.39 22.66 45.07
C GLY A 720 22.30 21.66 45.46
N ASP A 721 21.78 21.79 46.70
CA ASP A 721 20.71 20.93 47.25
C ASP A 721 19.29 21.38 46.85
N ARG A 722 19.14 22.48 46.09
CA ARG A 722 17.83 23.01 45.69
C ARG A 722 17.50 22.59 44.26
N GLU A 723 16.37 21.90 44.10
CA GLU A 723 15.79 21.56 42.79
C GLU A 723 14.60 22.45 42.46
N ILE A 724 14.63 23.04 41.26
CA ILE A 724 13.58 23.87 40.68
C ILE A 724 13.02 23.11 39.48
N VAL A 725 11.84 22.53 39.66
CA VAL A 725 11.09 21.81 38.63
C VAL A 725 10.14 22.80 37.95
N ALA A 726 10.09 22.79 36.61
CA ALA A 726 9.34 23.77 35.81
C ALA A 726 9.76 25.25 36.08
N PRO A 727 11.03 25.62 35.82
CA PRO A 727 11.55 26.95 36.11
C PRO A 727 10.79 28.05 35.33
N SER A 728 10.55 29.17 36.00
CA SER A 728 9.89 30.33 35.39
C SER A 728 10.86 31.09 34.48
N GLY A 729 10.34 31.96 33.61
CA GLY A 729 11.17 32.77 32.70
C GLY A 729 12.17 33.68 33.43
N ASP A 730 11.93 33.97 34.71
CA ASP A 730 12.75 34.89 35.52
C ASP A 730 13.96 34.19 36.16
N GLU A 731 14.00 32.85 36.14
CA GLU A 731 15.08 32.06 36.71
C GLU A 731 16.39 32.26 35.94
N ARG A 732 17.49 32.44 36.68
CA ARG A 732 18.84 32.66 36.12
C ARG A 732 19.60 31.36 36.01
N LEU A 733 20.36 31.20 34.94
CA LEU A 733 21.31 30.10 34.75
C LEU A 733 22.65 30.47 35.38
N ASP A 734 22.98 29.90 36.55
CA ASP A 734 24.24 30.16 37.23
C ASP A 734 25.28 29.08 36.91
N VAL A 735 26.57 29.45 36.97
CA VAL A 735 27.67 28.52 36.68
C VAL A 735 27.63 27.36 37.67
N GLY A 736 27.72 26.13 37.17
CA GLY A 736 27.64 24.92 37.97
C GLY A 736 26.22 24.41 38.25
N ASP A 737 25.17 25.11 37.79
CA ASP A 737 23.81 24.57 37.81
C ASP A 737 23.74 23.30 36.94
N SER A 738 23.07 22.26 37.44
CA SER A 738 22.67 21.10 36.62
C SER A 738 21.30 21.40 36.02
N ILE A 739 21.19 21.39 34.70
CA ILE A 739 19.95 21.71 33.98
C ILE A 739 19.41 20.48 33.25
N LEU A 740 18.16 20.13 33.52
CA LEU A 740 17.45 19.07 32.82
C LEU A 740 16.77 19.68 31.59
N VAL A 741 17.08 19.13 30.42
CA VAL A 741 16.63 19.65 29.12
C VAL A 741 15.86 18.58 28.37
N ALA A 742 14.69 18.95 27.85
CA ALA A 742 13.84 18.11 27.02
C ALA A 742 13.85 18.58 25.56
N GLY A 743 13.94 17.65 24.61
CA GLY A 743 13.84 17.92 23.18
C GLY A 743 14.16 16.70 22.32
N THR A 744 14.08 16.83 21.01
CA THR A 744 14.56 15.80 20.06
C THR A 744 16.10 15.73 20.08
N LEU A 745 16.68 14.62 19.60
CA LEU A 745 18.14 14.46 19.50
C LEU A 745 18.84 15.62 18.74
N GLN A 746 18.19 16.22 17.75
CA GLN A 746 18.74 17.37 17.02
C GLN A 746 18.66 18.66 17.86
N GLU A 747 17.55 18.87 18.56
CA GLU A 747 17.34 20.03 19.44
C GLU A 747 18.27 20.00 20.66
N ILE A 748 18.50 18.83 21.25
CA ILE A 748 19.46 18.67 22.35
C ILE A 748 20.90 18.93 21.88
N LYS A 749 21.29 18.43 20.70
CA LYS A 749 22.60 18.77 20.11
C LYS A 749 22.74 20.25 19.79
N ALA A 750 21.66 20.90 19.36
CA ALA A 750 21.63 22.35 19.15
C ALA A 750 21.74 23.10 20.48
N PHE A 751 21.07 22.61 21.53
CA PHE A 751 21.15 23.14 22.89
C PHE A 751 22.55 23.04 23.47
N HIS A 752 23.21 21.88 23.34
CA HIS A 752 24.57 21.68 23.82
C HIS A 752 25.57 22.61 23.12
N ARG A 753 25.46 22.79 21.79
CA ARG A 753 26.29 23.76 21.04
C ARG A 753 26.02 25.21 21.47
N TRP A 754 24.76 25.56 21.69
CA TRP A 754 24.36 26.87 22.21
C TRP A 754 24.95 27.11 23.61
N LEU A 755 24.86 26.13 24.51
CA LEU A 755 25.38 26.21 25.88
C LEU A 755 26.90 26.47 25.89
N LEU A 756 27.62 25.91 24.92
CA LEU A 756 29.07 26.09 24.72
C LEU A 756 29.45 27.35 23.92
N GLY A 757 28.49 28.17 23.47
CA GLY A 757 28.76 29.41 22.72
C GLY A 757 29.22 29.23 21.27
N GLN A 758 28.97 28.07 20.65
CA GLN A 758 29.36 27.78 19.26
C GLN A 758 28.26 28.23 18.27
N ALA A 759 28.62 28.92 17.19
CA ALA A 759 27.66 29.39 16.18
C ALA A 759 27.03 28.23 15.38
N ALA A 760 25.74 28.34 15.05
CA ALA A 760 25.01 27.36 14.26
C ALA A 760 25.54 27.30 12.81
N ALA A 761 25.88 26.08 12.34
CA ALA A 761 26.20 25.78 10.95
C ALA A 761 24.95 25.35 10.18
#